data_AF-A0A7W5L3J2-F1
#
_entry.id   AF-A0A7W5L3J2-F1
#
_cell.length_a   1.000
_cell.length_b   1.000
_cell.length_c   1.000
_cell.angle_alpha   90.00
_cell.angle_beta   90.00
_cell.angle_gamma   90.00
#
_symmetry.space_group_name_H-M   'P 1'
#
loop_
_entity.id
_entity.type
_entity.pdbx_description
1 polymer ?
#
loop_
_entity_poly.entity_id
_entity_poly.type
_entity_poly.pdbx_seq_one_letter_code
_entity_poly.pdbx_strand_id
1 'polypeptide(L)'
;MSALLAFPVAAEPLQRPTPVAGSVIARKAGEEVRFVDVTNWRVVDLNQDLLDGDVLRTNATGQLAILFSDHTQIRLGRNSALQVKKMSQTGDTILNLQSGTIWARAQRGGQGLTVETPAAAAAIRGTDWTMTVEGAKTSMIVLEGRVALSNPQGSVEVNEGEGAVATIGQAPHKIISVNPDDREQMLFYLDLRDGFDLMPTSPLRADRMATERRRLLALPAERRTTEDWLELAEVQSAFDGRQAAAATLKNIRGRTLTVAQQARVDLIDATIAGSEKRYGDAAKLFQKALPHLDPTRRNMAQYGGYFARSLADPAHAEPPPANATGPYGAIMEAYTAGFLENPRAAIEIIRKAEKRYPDDPTLPAVRAELAELTDDREQMKEAIERSLALDPDHPMALAARAGYKANYESDINGALADLNRAIELAPGGSSTLNSLGLLQSSRDANGEAEKAFKKAIELDPQDPLLHANLAIFYLDQARMKEAKREIDTAIALDPSFDLALLARGRYYLQIGERDKALEDLLAASTANPAHSQSQLMLAAAHYEKGDRLPSEQALDNANRIDDDDPAISAFRTAVDIDDYNADGAISNAQEFLRRSRARGGDFSGLGANASAGSTLNNAFRLQGLDAWGRYYGDAVFDPFKGSGYIDQSIKGSIFPFVNATSFSDDNVIQYRNNASSYSSFIQGLLLSPHMLSGRSRAATLFDVPFIEGSLGGGINSVDGHTRGIGEAEIQGYSNATIPISFYGNLTWEELALDGDYRDFGGYATENKLLGGNGYLTATVTPDDRVVAYVNHAKNDGTLNALSTDPTLSTILNLGVFDPILTPIFGFPPAPDELPLYRTQVNSSEVTNAGVGWSHTFAYENILNGALLYQETKSKTSFDLSYDWSDVPFFSVPGSGDIRPFGQTSRETESQTYIAALSHSIGNGSITWRYGVEGGWIDTSLKTYFHLEDVIPTVIDGVTAGPDEADTRTNIGRAYVDVLHEITPDLKGEYALFATRLEGDGIDVSRLEPRFGLAWAPAQNHWLRAAFMRQSLDTGVPTLAPIGILGLQSNQFTVGAEGYADTVALQWDAEWTDRFFTSVEYQHQELHDFSIDLPLIALPAIESLPLSRGTIDRAGVTANVALGAGFGLSATYAYMDSENKDPLEPNFGGNLPYIPTNSGQIALTWVNEAKVKATVAANYIGERDGDDLGTKLDDYWSLDAHLIWEPFDKRIALEAAAYNLLDEDFEITPGVPGWGRAFKGTLKIRF
;
A
#
# COMPACT_ATOMS: atom_id res chain seq x y z
N MET A 1 -46.96 -50.26 -0.06
CA MET A 1 -47.99 -49.33 -0.55
C MET A 1 -47.47 -47.94 -0.31
N SER A 2 -47.26 -47.21 -1.39
CA SER A 2 -46.33 -46.09 -1.55
C SER A 2 -46.85 -44.76 -1.04
N ALA A 3 -45.95 -43.91 -0.54
CA ALA A 3 -46.02 -42.46 -0.64
C ALA A 3 -44.58 -41.91 -0.53
N LEU A 4 -43.88 -41.86 -1.67
CA LEU A 4 -42.63 -41.14 -1.84
C LEU A 4 -42.96 -39.64 -1.91
N LEU A 5 -42.35 -38.87 -1.02
CA LEU A 5 -42.30 -37.42 -1.07
C LEU A 5 -41.43 -37.03 -2.29
N ALA A 6 -42.06 -36.41 -3.29
CA ALA A 6 -41.35 -35.78 -4.39
C ALA A 6 -40.81 -34.43 -3.91
N PHE A 7 -39.49 -34.30 -3.83
CA PHE A 7 -38.85 -32.99 -3.86
C PHE A 7 -38.92 -32.47 -5.31
N PRO A 8 -39.12 -31.16 -5.54
CA PRO A 8 -38.93 -30.58 -6.86
C PRO A 8 -37.44 -30.68 -7.18
N VAL A 9 -37.10 -31.57 -8.11
CA VAL A 9 -35.77 -31.62 -8.72
C VAL A 9 -35.68 -30.39 -9.61
N ALA A 10 -34.82 -29.43 -9.26
CA ALA A 10 -34.36 -28.43 -10.21
C ALA A 10 -33.73 -29.19 -11.39
N ALA A 11 -34.19 -28.94 -12.60
CA ALA A 11 -33.63 -29.61 -13.77
C ALA A 11 -32.15 -29.24 -13.89
N GLU A 12 -31.27 -30.24 -14.06
CA GLU A 12 -29.87 -29.97 -14.40
C GLU A 12 -29.80 -29.21 -15.75
N PRO A 13 -28.88 -28.25 -15.92
CA PRO A 13 -28.68 -27.57 -17.20
C PRO A 13 -28.58 -28.59 -18.33
N LEU A 14 -29.29 -28.33 -19.43
CA LEU A 14 -29.26 -29.24 -20.56
C LEU A 14 -27.85 -29.22 -21.14
N GLN A 15 -27.15 -30.36 -21.08
CA GLN A 15 -25.86 -30.50 -21.75
C GLN A 15 -26.03 -30.42 -23.27
N ARG A 16 -25.22 -29.57 -23.91
CA ARG A 16 -25.30 -29.33 -25.36
C ARG A 16 -23.95 -29.54 -26.02
N PRO A 17 -23.92 -29.94 -27.31
CA PRO A 17 -22.67 -30.16 -28.02
C PRO A 17 -21.88 -28.85 -28.19
N THR A 18 -20.56 -28.92 -27.93
CA THR A 18 -19.62 -27.82 -28.17
C THR A 18 -19.36 -27.63 -29.68
N PRO A 19 -19.09 -26.40 -30.16
CA PRO A 19 -18.79 -25.19 -29.37
C PRO A 19 -20.05 -24.44 -28.91
N VAL A 20 -20.02 -23.96 -27.67
CA VAL A 20 -21.08 -23.13 -27.08
C VAL A 20 -20.89 -21.66 -27.47
N ALA A 21 -21.99 -20.99 -27.75
CA ALA A 21 -22.04 -19.58 -28.16
C ALA A 21 -21.86 -18.64 -26.96
N GLY A 22 -22.41 -19.02 -25.81
CA GLY A 22 -22.36 -18.28 -24.55
C GLY A 22 -23.09 -19.05 -23.44
N SER A 23 -23.12 -18.49 -22.24
CA SER A 23 -23.78 -19.09 -21.08
C SER A 23 -24.59 -18.06 -20.29
N VAL A 24 -25.63 -18.55 -19.60
CA VAL A 24 -26.48 -17.73 -18.73
C VAL A 24 -25.87 -17.64 -17.34
N ILE A 25 -25.46 -16.43 -16.95
CA ILE A 25 -24.71 -16.15 -15.71
C ILE A 25 -25.62 -15.79 -14.54
N ALA A 26 -26.78 -15.18 -14.80
CA ALA A 26 -27.76 -14.87 -13.78
C ALA A 26 -29.18 -14.88 -14.36
N ARG A 27 -30.16 -15.26 -13.53
CA ARG A 27 -31.59 -15.24 -13.85
C ARG A 27 -32.39 -14.82 -12.62
N LYS A 28 -33.57 -14.21 -12.82
CA LYS A 28 -34.40 -13.70 -11.73
C LYS A 28 -35.68 -14.53 -11.53
N ALA A 29 -36.65 -14.41 -12.43
CA ALA A 29 -37.91 -15.14 -12.35
C ALA A 29 -38.65 -15.24 -13.71
N GLY A 30 -38.89 -16.47 -14.15
CA GLY A 30 -39.77 -16.81 -15.27
C GLY A 30 -39.19 -16.50 -16.65
N GLU A 31 -37.87 -16.55 -16.77
CA GLU A 31 -37.14 -16.48 -18.03
C GLU A 31 -37.18 -17.80 -18.78
N GLU A 32 -37.35 -17.73 -20.09
CA GLU A 32 -37.48 -18.90 -20.95
C GLU A 32 -36.51 -18.86 -22.12
N VAL A 33 -36.04 -20.03 -22.54
CA VAL A 33 -35.24 -20.25 -23.74
C VAL A 33 -35.97 -21.22 -24.65
N ARG A 34 -35.90 -20.94 -25.94
CA ARG A 34 -36.27 -21.86 -27.00
C ARG A 34 -35.00 -22.23 -27.75
N PHE A 35 -34.51 -23.44 -27.46
CA PHE A 35 -33.32 -23.95 -28.13
C PHE A 35 -33.60 -24.25 -29.61
N VAL A 36 -32.60 -24.09 -30.48
CA VAL A 36 -32.73 -24.37 -31.92
C VAL A 36 -33.18 -25.81 -32.22
N ASP A 37 -32.84 -26.76 -31.33
CA ASP A 37 -33.12 -28.19 -31.47
C ASP A 37 -34.50 -28.61 -30.94
N VAL A 38 -35.26 -27.71 -30.30
CA VAL A 38 -36.60 -27.99 -29.74
C VAL A 38 -37.58 -26.84 -29.98
N THR A 39 -38.81 -27.18 -30.36
CA THR A 39 -39.83 -26.19 -30.71
C THR A 39 -40.51 -25.50 -29.52
N ASN A 40 -40.46 -26.10 -28.33
CA ASN A 40 -41.15 -25.57 -27.14
C ASN A 40 -40.22 -24.70 -26.30
N TRP A 41 -40.78 -23.64 -25.69
CA TRP A 41 -40.12 -22.85 -24.66
C TRP A 41 -39.88 -23.68 -23.40
N ARG A 42 -38.75 -23.44 -22.74
CA ARG A 42 -38.35 -24.05 -21.47
C ARG A 42 -37.82 -22.97 -20.53
N VAL A 43 -37.89 -23.21 -19.23
CA VAL A 43 -37.23 -22.35 -18.24
C VAL A 43 -35.72 -22.38 -18.48
N VAL A 44 -35.07 -21.21 -18.41
CA VAL A 44 -33.62 -21.08 -18.54
C VAL A 44 -32.95 -21.40 -17.22
N ASP A 45 -32.05 -22.38 -17.16
CA ASP A 45 -31.25 -22.65 -15.95
C ASP A 45 -29.96 -21.84 -15.89
N LEU A 46 -29.43 -21.69 -14.67
CA LEU A 46 -28.13 -21.06 -14.46
C LEU A 46 -27.04 -21.90 -15.13
N ASN A 47 -26.03 -21.25 -15.72
CA ASN A 47 -24.98 -21.88 -16.53
C ASN A 47 -25.52 -22.68 -17.73
N GLN A 48 -26.72 -22.34 -18.22
CA GLN A 48 -27.26 -22.97 -19.43
C GLN A 48 -26.48 -22.51 -20.66
N ASP A 49 -25.88 -23.47 -21.37
CA ASP A 49 -25.19 -23.26 -22.64
C ASP A 49 -26.15 -22.85 -23.76
N LEU A 50 -25.74 -21.85 -24.53
CA LEU A 50 -26.44 -21.32 -25.69
C LEU A 50 -25.75 -21.74 -27.00
N LEU A 51 -26.52 -21.96 -28.05
CA LEU A 51 -26.06 -22.24 -29.42
C LEU A 51 -26.66 -21.24 -30.42
N ASP A 52 -26.07 -21.21 -31.61
CA ASP A 52 -26.63 -20.47 -32.76
C ASP A 52 -28.06 -20.92 -33.06
N GLY A 53 -28.96 -19.95 -33.20
CA GLY A 53 -30.38 -20.13 -33.47
C GLY A 53 -31.28 -20.08 -32.23
N ASP A 54 -30.71 -20.19 -31.01
CA ASP A 54 -31.47 -20.11 -29.78
C ASP A 54 -32.13 -18.73 -29.58
N VAL A 55 -33.28 -18.73 -28.92
CA VAL A 55 -34.00 -17.50 -28.56
C VAL A 55 -34.25 -17.48 -27.06
N LEU A 56 -33.82 -16.42 -26.39
CA LEU A 56 -34.09 -16.15 -24.98
C LEU A 56 -35.19 -15.10 -24.85
N ARG A 57 -36.06 -15.24 -23.84
CA ARG A 57 -37.04 -14.22 -23.50
C ARG A 57 -37.20 -14.03 -22.00
N THR A 58 -37.49 -12.80 -21.61
CA THR A 58 -37.88 -12.41 -20.25
C THR A 58 -39.35 -12.02 -20.21
N ASN A 59 -39.99 -12.21 -19.06
CA ASN A 59 -41.36 -11.77 -18.80
C ASN A 59 -41.37 -10.38 -18.14
N ALA A 60 -42.51 -10.00 -17.53
CA ALA A 60 -42.67 -8.71 -16.86
C ALA A 60 -41.88 -8.55 -15.55
N THR A 61 -41.24 -9.59 -15.04
CA THR A 61 -40.44 -9.58 -13.80
C THR A 61 -39.02 -10.10 -14.00
N GLY A 62 -38.76 -10.77 -15.13
CA GLY A 62 -37.52 -11.47 -15.41
C GLY A 62 -36.42 -10.58 -15.96
N GLN A 63 -35.18 -10.99 -15.67
CA GLN A 63 -33.95 -10.42 -16.20
C GLN A 63 -32.95 -11.55 -16.41
N LEU A 64 -32.16 -11.48 -17.48
CA LEU A 64 -31.06 -12.42 -17.72
C LEU A 64 -29.74 -11.69 -17.82
N ALA A 65 -28.70 -12.27 -17.25
CA ALA A 65 -27.31 -11.93 -17.54
C ALA A 65 -26.69 -13.05 -18.38
N ILE A 66 -26.07 -12.69 -19.49
CA ILE A 66 -25.50 -13.63 -20.47
C ILE A 66 -24.06 -13.21 -20.74
N LEU A 67 -23.14 -14.16 -20.64
CA LEU A 67 -21.74 -13.99 -21.04
C LEU A 67 -21.48 -14.84 -22.28
N PHE A 68 -21.11 -14.19 -23.37
CA PHE A 68 -20.79 -14.84 -24.62
C PHE A 68 -19.33 -15.30 -24.69
N SER A 69 -19.05 -16.25 -25.58
CA SER A 69 -17.72 -16.84 -25.78
C SER A 69 -16.66 -15.84 -26.27
N ASP A 70 -17.06 -14.69 -26.81
CA ASP A 70 -16.20 -13.57 -27.19
C ASP A 70 -16.07 -12.50 -26.09
N HIS A 71 -16.49 -12.83 -24.86
CA HIS A 71 -16.57 -11.95 -23.69
C HIS A 71 -17.59 -10.81 -23.80
N THR A 72 -18.49 -10.84 -24.79
CA THR A 72 -19.63 -9.92 -24.80
C THR A 72 -20.54 -10.21 -23.60
N GLN A 73 -20.80 -9.19 -22.79
CA GLN A 73 -21.68 -9.24 -21.62
C GLN A 73 -23.02 -8.62 -22.01
N ILE A 74 -24.14 -9.30 -21.73
CA ILE A 74 -25.47 -8.76 -22.01
C ILE A 74 -26.37 -8.92 -20.80
N ARG A 75 -27.07 -7.85 -20.44
CA ARG A 75 -28.24 -7.90 -19.58
C ARG A 75 -29.50 -7.69 -20.38
N LEU A 76 -30.38 -8.68 -20.34
CA LEU A 76 -31.69 -8.64 -20.95
C LEU A 76 -32.70 -8.11 -19.93
N GLY A 77 -33.27 -6.94 -20.21
CA GLY A 77 -34.32 -6.32 -19.41
C GLY A 77 -35.65 -7.05 -19.54
N ARG A 78 -36.69 -6.55 -18.85
CA ARG A 78 -38.03 -7.17 -18.82
C ARG A 78 -38.72 -7.13 -20.20
N ASN A 79 -39.60 -8.10 -20.46
CA ASN A 79 -40.39 -8.23 -21.70
C ASN A 79 -39.53 -8.22 -22.98
N SER A 80 -38.33 -8.77 -22.90
CA SER A 80 -37.37 -8.73 -23.99
C SER A 80 -37.21 -10.09 -24.64
N ALA A 81 -36.87 -10.10 -25.92
CA ALA A 81 -36.60 -11.32 -26.67
C ALA A 81 -35.35 -11.14 -27.53
N LEU A 82 -34.34 -11.98 -27.28
CA LEU A 82 -33.04 -11.94 -27.94
C LEU A 82 -32.77 -13.27 -28.63
N GLN A 83 -32.43 -13.23 -29.90
CA GLN A 83 -31.99 -14.41 -30.66
C GLN A 83 -30.48 -14.35 -30.93
N VAL A 84 -29.79 -15.45 -30.63
CA VAL A 84 -28.39 -15.65 -31.01
C VAL A 84 -28.40 -16.12 -32.47
N LYS A 85 -28.11 -15.24 -33.44
CA LYS A 85 -28.15 -15.65 -34.87
C LYS A 85 -26.89 -16.39 -35.27
N LYS A 86 -25.75 -15.89 -34.81
CA LYS A 86 -24.43 -16.40 -35.17
C LYS A 86 -23.39 -15.97 -34.13
N MET A 87 -22.63 -16.94 -33.64
CA MET A 87 -21.44 -16.75 -32.82
C MET A 87 -20.32 -17.64 -33.40
N SER A 88 -19.17 -17.06 -33.69
CA SER A 88 -17.99 -17.81 -34.13
C SER A 88 -16.80 -17.43 -33.26
N GLN A 89 -15.93 -18.39 -32.95
CA GLN A 89 -14.65 -18.09 -32.31
C GLN A 89 -13.70 -17.26 -33.21
N THR A 90 -14.01 -17.11 -34.51
CA THR A 90 -13.14 -16.46 -35.50
C THR A 90 -13.88 -15.50 -36.45
N GLY A 91 -15.07 -15.00 -36.09
CA GLY A 91 -15.80 -14.05 -36.94
C GLY A 91 -17.00 -13.39 -36.27
N ASP A 92 -17.54 -12.35 -36.90
CA ASP A 92 -18.52 -11.43 -36.29
C ASP A 92 -19.70 -12.11 -35.57
N THR A 93 -19.98 -11.60 -34.37
CA THR A 93 -21.13 -11.92 -33.53
C THR A 93 -22.36 -11.19 -34.06
N ILE A 94 -23.44 -11.94 -34.31
CA ILE A 94 -24.72 -11.38 -34.78
C ILE A 94 -25.84 -11.77 -33.82
N LEU A 95 -26.44 -10.75 -33.20
CA LEU A 95 -27.57 -10.89 -32.31
C LEU A 95 -28.80 -10.21 -32.92
N ASN A 96 -30.00 -10.70 -32.58
CA ASN A 96 -31.26 -10.12 -33.03
C ASN A 96 -32.15 -9.82 -31.83
N LEU A 97 -32.26 -8.53 -31.49
CA LEU A 97 -33.17 -8.05 -30.46
C LEU A 97 -34.55 -7.82 -31.08
N GLN A 98 -35.47 -8.71 -30.76
CA GLN A 98 -36.82 -8.74 -31.34
C GLN A 98 -37.76 -7.78 -30.64
N SER A 99 -37.61 -7.62 -29.32
CA SER A 99 -38.39 -6.71 -28.49
C SER A 99 -37.68 -6.45 -27.15
N GLY A 100 -38.08 -5.37 -26.46
CA GLY A 100 -37.63 -5.07 -25.11
C GLY A 100 -36.28 -4.35 -25.08
N THR A 101 -35.58 -4.43 -23.95
CA THR A 101 -34.36 -3.65 -23.70
C THR A 101 -33.19 -4.54 -23.37
N ILE A 102 -32.01 -4.18 -23.86
CA ILE A 102 -30.73 -4.75 -23.42
C ILE A 102 -29.76 -3.65 -23.02
N TRP A 103 -28.99 -3.95 -21.99
CA TRP A 103 -27.68 -3.36 -21.77
C TRP A 103 -26.63 -4.35 -22.24
N ALA A 104 -25.55 -3.89 -22.87
CA ALA A 104 -24.50 -4.77 -23.32
C ALA A 104 -23.12 -4.11 -23.28
N ARG A 105 -22.11 -4.93 -22.99
CA ARG A 105 -20.70 -4.56 -23.07
C ARG A 105 -19.94 -5.51 -23.99
N ALA A 106 -19.19 -4.95 -24.93
CA ALA A 106 -18.29 -5.70 -25.81
C ALA A 106 -16.83 -5.40 -25.45
N GLN A 107 -15.91 -6.34 -25.68
CA GLN A 107 -14.49 -6.13 -25.41
C GLN A 107 -13.81 -5.27 -26.50
N ARG A 108 -13.00 -4.29 -26.10
CA ARG A 108 -12.19 -3.42 -26.98
C ARG A 108 -11.16 -4.28 -27.71
N GLY A 109 -11.03 -4.08 -29.02
CA GLY A 109 -10.17 -4.91 -29.88
C GLY A 109 -10.70 -6.34 -30.13
N GLY A 110 -11.91 -6.65 -29.65
CA GLY A 110 -12.62 -7.91 -29.91
C GLY A 110 -13.19 -8.03 -31.32
N GLN A 111 -13.96 -9.09 -31.56
CA GLN A 111 -14.60 -9.35 -32.86
C GLN A 111 -15.75 -8.36 -33.13
N GLY A 112 -16.15 -8.19 -34.39
CA GLY A 112 -17.24 -7.27 -34.72
C GLY A 112 -18.58 -7.76 -34.16
N LEU A 113 -19.26 -6.93 -33.38
CA LEU A 113 -20.61 -7.20 -32.87
C LEU A 113 -21.63 -6.43 -33.70
N THR A 114 -22.63 -7.13 -34.24
CA THR A 114 -23.79 -6.52 -34.90
C THR A 114 -25.07 -6.93 -34.19
N VAL A 115 -25.89 -5.94 -33.84
CA VAL A 115 -27.21 -6.16 -33.25
C VAL A 115 -28.28 -5.72 -34.23
N GLU A 116 -29.03 -6.70 -34.74
CA GLU A 116 -30.17 -6.48 -35.61
C GLU A 116 -31.44 -6.23 -34.78
N THR A 117 -32.27 -5.33 -35.28
CA THR A 117 -33.62 -5.05 -34.75
C THR A 117 -34.60 -4.94 -35.92
N PRO A 118 -35.93 -4.93 -35.66
CA PRO A 118 -36.91 -4.72 -36.73
C PRO A 118 -36.74 -3.40 -37.51
N ALA A 119 -36.18 -2.34 -36.91
CA ALA A 119 -36.08 -1.02 -37.52
C ALA A 119 -34.69 -0.68 -38.09
N ALA A 120 -33.62 -1.32 -37.61
CA ALA A 120 -32.23 -1.03 -37.98
C ALA A 120 -31.25 -2.13 -37.54
N ALA A 121 -30.03 -2.10 -38.07
CA ALA A 121 -28.89 -2.86 -37.59
C ALA A 121 -27.83 -1.91 -37.01
N ALA A 122 -27.34 -2.23 -35.83
CA ALA A 122 -26.29 -1.51 -35.14
C ALA A 122 -24.97 -2.28 -35.25
N ALA A 123 -24.00 -1.72 -35.97
CA ALA A 123 -22.64 -2.23 -35.96
C ALA A 123 -21.87 -1.58 -34.80
N ILE A 124 -21.53 -2.37 -33.80
CA ILE A 124 -20.95 -1.91 -32.54
C ILE A 124 -19.42 -1.81 -32.72
N ARG A 125 -18.91 -0.60 -32.52
CA ARG A 125 -17.47 -0.24 -32.55
C ARG A 125 -17.16 0.58 -31.30
N GLY A 126 -17.56 0.03 -30.16
CA GLY A 126 -17.59 0.64 -28.85
C GLY A 126 -18.01 -0.40 -27.83
N THR A 127 -17.88 -0.07 -26.57
CA THR A 127 -17.75 -1.09 -25.54
C THR A 127 -18.90 -1.11 -24.55
N ASP A 128 -19.72 -0.07 -24.42
CA ASP A 128 -20.84 -0.04 -23.47
C ASP A 128 -22.05 0.71 -24.07
N TRP A 129 -23.22 0.07 -24.11
CA TRP A 129 -24.41 0.65 -24.73
C TRP A 129 -25.72 0.03 -24.24
N THR A 130 -26.80 0.80 -24.43
CA THR A 130 -28.17 0.39 -24.16
C THR A 130 -29.01 0.47 -25.44
N MET A 131 -29.87 -0.52 -25.68
CA MET A 131 -30.80 -0.53 -26.81
C MET A 131 -32.17 -1.01 -26.39
N THR A 132 -33.19 -0.34 -26.91
CA THR A 132 -34.60 -0.64 -26.65
C THR A 132 -35.35 -0.77 -27.97
N VAL A 133 -36.16 -1.84 -28.10
CA VAL A 133 -37.06 -2.10 -29.21
C VAL A 133 -38.51 -2.06 -28.71
N GLU A 134 -39.24 -1.03 -29.13
CA GLU A 134 -40.65 -0.79 -28.82
C GLU A 134 -41.47 -0.78 -30.10
N GLY A 135 -42.07 -1.93 -30.43
CA GLY A 135 -42.89 -2.07 -31.63
C GLY A 135 -42.09 -1.82 -32.92
N ALA A 136 -42.35 -0.69 -33.58
CA ALA A 136 -41.69 -0.30 -34.83
C ALA A 136 -40.49 0.63 -34.65
N LYS A 137 -40.11 0.93 -33.39
CA LYS A 137 -39.06 1.88 -33.03
C LYS A 137 -37.92 1.16 -32.31
N THR A 138 -36.70 1.47 -32.72
CA THR A 138 -35.47 1.12 -32.02
C THR A 138 -34.84 2.41 -31.51
N SER A 139 -34.51 2.48 -30.22
CA SER A 139 -33.71 3.55 -29.64
C SER A 139 -32.44 2.99 -29.02
N MET A 140 -31.36 3.76 -29.03
CA MET A 140 -30.13 3.38 -28.36
C MET A 140 -29.38 4.57 -27.77
N ILE A 141 -28.57 4.28 -26.76
CA ILE A 141 -27.65 5.20 -26.09
C ILE A 141 -26.27 4.52 -26.08
N VAL A 142 -25.24 5.27 -26.45
CA VAL A 142 -23.85 4.80 -26.39
C VAL A 142 -23.19 5.41 -25.16
N LEU A 143 -22.83 4.57 -24.20
CA LEU A 143 -22.18 4.98 -22.95
C LEU A 143 -20.67 5.07 -23.11
N GLU A 144 -20.09 4.24 -23.98
CA GLU A 144 -18.67 4.24 -24.32
C GLU A 144 -18.44 3.77 -25.77
N GLY A 145 -17.58 4.47 -26.51
CA GLY A 145 -17.18 4.12 -27.87
C GLY A 145 -18.12 4.65 -28.96
N ARG A 146 -18.25 3.93 -30.09
CA ARG A 146 -19.05 4.39 -31.25
C ARG A 146 -19.91 3.30 -31.87
N VAL A 147 -21.08 3.67 -32.36
CA VAL A 147 -22.01 2.74 -33.01
C VAL A 147 -22.54 3.29 -34.32
N ALA A 148 -22.46 2.50 -35.39
CA ALA A 148 -23.11 2.84 -36.65
C ALA A 148 -24.51 2.20 -36.68
N LEU A 149 -25.55 3.02 -36.52
CA LEU A 149 -26.95 2.60 -36.61
C LEU A 149 -27.45 2.83 -38.04
N SER A 150 -27.78 1.75 -38.74
CA SER A 150 -28.11 1.80 -40.17
C SER A 150 -29.35 1.01 -40.54
N ASN A 151 -30.07 1.48 -41.55
CA ASN A 151 -31.14 0.74 -42.23
C ASN A 151 -31.15 1.10 -43.73
N PRO A 152 -32.02 0.50 -44.56
CA PRO A 152 -32.05 0.79 -46.00
C PRO A 152 -32.29 2.26 -46.39
N GLN A 153 -32.75 3.10 -45.46
CA GLN A 153 -33.11 4.50 -45.67
C GLN A 153 -31.96 5.45 -45.30
N GLY A 154 -30.98 5.01 -44.51
CA GLY A 154 -29.81 5.81 -44.12
C GLY A 154 -28.99 5.20 -42.98
N SER A 155 -27.93 5.88 -42.59
CA SER A 155 -27.05 5.50 -41.48
C SER A 155 -26.68 6.73 -40.65
N VAL A 156 -26.52 6.54 -39.34
CA VAL A 156 -26.03 7.56 -38.41
C VAL A 156 -24.95 6.96 -37.51
N GLU A 157 -23.86 7.68 -37.33
CA GLU A 157 -22.80 7.32 -36.37
C GLU A 157 -23.13 7.97 -35.02
N VAL A 158 -23.32 7.16 -33.99
CA VAL A 158 -23.63 7.55 -32.61
C VAL A 158 -22.37 7.42 -31.79
N ASN A 159 -21.90 8.54 -31.24
CA ASN A 159 -20.71 8.62 -30.41
C ASN A 159 -21.06 8.48 -28.92
N GLU A 160 -20.03 8.36 -28.10
CA GLU A 160 -20.12 8.39 -26.65
C GLU A 160 -20.96 9.57 -26.13
N GLY A 161 -21.87 9.29 -25.21
CA GLY A 161 -22.84 10.24 -24.67
C GLY A 161 -23.97 10.63 -25.62
N GLU A 162 -24.00 10.11 -26.85
CA GLU A 162 -25.08 10.35 -27.81
C GLU A 162 -26.12 9.22 -27.82
N GLY A 163 -27.33 9.56 -28.25
CA GLY A 163 -28.38 8.58 -28.54
C GLY A 163 -28.86 8.66 -29.98
N ALA A 164 -29.51 7.60 -30.46
CA ALA A 164 -30.18 7.60 -31.75
C ALA A 164 -31.47 6.80 -31.75
N VAL A 165 -32.35 7.13 -32.70
CA VAL A 165 -33.62 6.47 -32.92
C VAL A 165 -33.75 6.07 -34.38
N ALA A 166 -34.20 4.84 -34.62
CA ALA A 166 -34.64 4.35 -35.92
C ALA A 166 -36.10 3.90 -35.84
N THR A 167 -36.89 4.23 -36.86
CA THR A 167 -38.28 3.76 -37.00
C THR A 167 -38.42 3.07 -38.34
N ILE A 168 -39.18 1.97 -38.40
CA ILE A 168 -39.39 1.21 -39.64
C ILE A 168 -39.85 2.17 -40.77
N GLY A 169 -39.10 2.20 -41.87
CA GLY A 169 -39.37 3.02 -43.04
C GLY A 169 -38.83 4.45 -43.00
N GLN A 170 -38.14 4.87 -41.92
CA GLN A 170 -37.48 6.18 -41.80
C GLN A 170 -35.97 6.00 -41.59
N ALA A 171 -35.17 6.97 -42.03
CA ALA A 171 -33.73 6.98 -41.75
C ALA A 171 -33.45 7.18 -40.25
N PRO A 172 -32.43 6.52 -39.67
CA PRO A 172 -32.01 6.75 -38.30
C PRO A 172 -31.59 8.21 -38.09
N HIS A 173 -31.89 8.78 -36.94
CA HIS A 173 -31.47 10.14 -36.57
C HIS A 173 -31.01 10.19 -35.11
N LYS A 174 -30.08 11.10 -34.82
CA LYS A 174 -29.60 11.33 -33.45
C LYS A 174 -30.68 11.98 -32.59
N ILE A 175 -30.66 11.63 -31.31
CA ILE A 175 -31.38 12.34 -30.26
C ILE A 175 -30.37 12.89 -29.26
N ILE A 176 -30.67 14.05 -28.69
CA ILE A 176 -29.91 14.57 -27.55
C ILE A 176 -30.33 13.73 -26.34
N SER A 177 -29.40 12.98 -25.75
CA SER A 177 -29.67 12.25 -24.50
C SER A 177 -29.14 13.02 -23.29
N VAL A 178 -29.86 12.87 -22.19
CA VAL A 178 -29.62 13.41 -20.84
C VAL A 178 -28.39 12.72 -20.22
N ASN A 179 -27.83 13.33 -19.16
CA ASN A 179 -26.52 13.07 -18.55
C ASN A 179 -26.05 11.60 -18.58
N PRO A 180 -24.91 11.26 -19.22
CA PRO A 180 -24.35 9.90 -19.26
C PRO A 180 -24.01 9.31 -17.87
N ASP A 181 -23.87 10.18 -16.86
CA ASP A 181 -23.59 9.79 -15.46
C ASP A 181 -24.82 9.16 -14.77
N ASP A 182 -26.03 9.34 -15.33
CA ASP A 182 -27.21 8.65 -14.83
C ASP A 182 -27.04 7.14 -15.07
N ARG A 183 -26.65 6.40 -14.02
CA ARG A 183 -26.53 4.94 -14.05
C ARG A 183 -27.77 4.32 -14.66
N GLU A 184 -27.57 3.45 -15.66
CA GLU A 184 -28.65 2.75 -16.36
C GLU A 184 -29.55 2.03 -15.35
N GLN A 185 -30.80 2.48 -15.24
CA GLN A 185 -31.68 2.11 -14.13
C GLN A 185 -31.99 0.61 -14.07
N MET A 186 -31.86 -0.08 -15.21
CA MET A 186 -32.06 -1.54 -15.29
C MET A 186 -30.95 -2.35 -14.61
N LEU A 187 -29.81 -1.72 -14.29
CA LEU A 187 -28.66 -2.36 -13.65
C LEU A 187 -28.81 -2.46 -12.13
N PHE A 188 -29.67 -1.64 -11.52
CA PHE A 188 -29.93 -1.73 -10.07
C PHE A 188 -30.75 -2.97 -9.74
N TYR A 189 -30.30 -3.71 -8.72
CA TYR A 189 -30.92 -4.95 -8.28
C TYR A 189 -31.47 -4.79 -6.86
N LEU A 190 -32.78 -5.02 -6.71
CA LEU A 190 -33.44 -5.23 -5.42
C LEU A 190 -33.93 -6.67 -5.37
N ASP A 191 -33.67 -7.37 -4.26
CA ASP A 191 -34.13 -8.74 -3.99
C ASP A 191 -35.43 -8.71 -3.16
N LEU A 192 -36.41 -9.56 -3.47
CA LEU A 192 -37.62 -9.70 -2.65
C LEU A 192 -37.33 -10.25 -1.25
N ARG A 193 -36.25 -11.01 -1.07
CA ARG A 193 -35.87 -11.57 0.24
C ARG A 193 -35.66 -10.47 1.28
N ASP A 194 -34.91 -9.43 0.95
CA ASP A 194 -34.58 -8.36 1.90
C ASP A 194 -35.81 -7.54 2.29
N GLY A 195 -36.85 -7.59 1.45
CA GLY A 195 -38.16 -7.03 1.76
C GLY A 195 -38.79 -7.60 3.03
N PHE A 196 -38.45 -8.83 3.45
CA PHE A 196 -38.96 -9.41 4.72
C PHE A 196 -38.42 -8.69 5.96
N ASP A 197 -37.22 -8.10 5.88
CA ASP A 197 -36.60 -7.41 7.01
C ASP A 197 -37.19 -6.00 7.23
N LEU A 198 -37.79 -5.45 6.17
CA LEU A 198 -38.57 -4.21 6.20
C LEU A 198 -40.05 -4.42 6.60
N MET A 199 -40.47 -5.66 6.94
CA MET A 199 -41.86 -5.99 7.34
C MET A 199 -42.02 -6.05 8.86
N PRO A 200 -42.42 -4.95 9.53
CA PRO A 200 -42.76 -5.03 10.95
C PRO A 200 -44.02 -5.88 11.13
N THR A 201 -43.96 -6.77 12.12
CA THR A 201 -45.12 -7.60 12.50
C THR A 201 -46.06 -6.87 13.47
N SER A 202 -45.64 -5.70 13.96
CA SER A 202 -46.42 -4.79 14.80
C SER A 202 -47.08 -3.68 13.97
N PRO A 203 -48.30 -3.22 14.33
CA PRO A 203 -48.98 -2.09 13.69
C PRO A 203 -48.49 -0.75 14.24
N LEU A 204 -47.63 -0.75 15.26
CA LEU A 204 -47.09 0.44 15.90
C LEU A 204 -45.99 1.05 15.03
N ARG A 205 -45.88 2.39 15.06
CA ARG A 205 -44.73 3.12 14.52
C ARG A 205 -43.44 2.80 15.27
N ALA A 206 -42.30 3.01 14.64
CA ALA A 206 -40.97 2.75 15.22
C ALA A 206 -40.76 3.37 16.62
N ASP A 207 -41.12 4.64 16.82
CA ASP A 207 -40.99 5.36 18.10
C ASP A 207 -41.84 4.73 19.23
N ARG A 208 -43.04 4.27 18.87
CA ARG A 208 -43.97 3.59 19.78
C ARG A 208 -43.50 2.18 20.10
N MET A 209 -43.02 1.44 19.09
CA MET A 209 -42.41 0.13 19.29
C MET A 209 -41.22 0.21 20.25
N ALA A 210 -40.32 1.17 20.09
CA ALA A 210 -39.18 1.36 20.99
C ALA A 210 -39.62 1.64 22.45
N THR A 211 -40.72 2.38 22.63
CA THR A 211 -41.31 2.65 23.95
C THR A 211 -41.91 1.38 24.57
N GLU A 212 -42.68 0.62 23.80
CA GLU A 212 -43.27 -0.64 24.25
C GLU A 212 -42.21 -1.71 24.54
N ARG A 213 -41.14 -1.79 23.72
CA ARG A 213 -39.99 -2.67 23.96
C ARG A 213 -39.44 -2.46 25.36
N ARG A 214 -39.13 -1.22 25.72
CA ARG A 214 -38.57 -0.85 27.03
C ARG A 214 -39.54 -1.18 28.17
N ARG A 215 -40.83 -0.87 28.00
CA ARG A 215 -41.88 -1.18 29.00
C ARG A 215 -41.97 -2.69 29.24
N LEU A 216 -42.06 -3.49 28.17
CA LEU A 216 -42.27 -4.93 28.24
C LEU A 216 -41.04 -5.67 28.77
N LEU A 217 -39.82 -5.26 28.36
CA LEU A 217 -38.58 -5.82 28.88
C LEU A 217 -38.39 -5.53 30.38
N ALA A 218 -38.85 -4.38 30.87
CA ALA A 218 -38.79 -4.02 32.29
C ALA A 218 -39.78 -4.82 33.17
N LEU A 219 -40.83 -5.41 32.59
CA LEU A 219 -41.76 -6.27 33.33
C LEU A 219 -41.12 -7.64 33.61
N PRO A 220 -41.17 -8.17 34.84
CA PRO A 220 -40.75 -9.54 35.14
C PRO A 220 -41.51 -10.56 34.29
N ALA A 221 -40.82 -11.61 33.84
CA ALA A 221 -41.36 -12.62 32.93
C ALA A 221 -42.65 -13.28 33.47
N GLU A 222 -42.74 -13.46 34.80
CA GLU A 222 -43.87 -14.07 35.48
C GLU A 222 -45.13 -13.20 35.45
N ARG A 223 -44.97 -11.89 35.26
CA ARG A 223 -46.08 -10.92 35.22
C ARG A 223 -46.57 -10.61 33.81
N ARG A 224 -45.86 -11.07 32.78
CA ARG A 224 -46.23 -10.83 31.37
C ARG A 224 -47.42 -11.71 30.98
N THR A 225 -48.50 -11.07 30.56
CA THR A 225 -49.66 -11.74 29.98
C THR A 225 -49.32 -12.32 28.60
N THR A 226 -50.20 -13.16 28.06
CA THR A 226 -50.06 -13.66 26.67
C THR A 226 -49.98 -12.52 25.66
N GLU A 227 -50.70 -11.42 25.91
CA GLU A 227 -50.68 -10.24 25.05
C GLU A 227 -49.34 -9.50 25.15
N ASP A 228 -48.81 -9.33 26.36
CA ASP A 228 -47.49 -8.73 26.60
C ASP A 228 -46.38 -9.53 25.92
N TRP A 229 -46.44 -10.87 25.97
CA TRP A 229 -45.47 -11.73 25.30
C TRP A 229 -45.56 -11.62 23.77
N LEU A 230 -46.76 -11.49 23.23
CA LEU A 230 -46.99 -11.39 21.79
C LEU A 230 -46.55 -10.03 21.25
N GLU A 231 -46.93 -8.94 21.92
CA GLU A 231 -46.47 -7.59 21.59
C GLU A 231 -44.95 -7.47 21.73
N LEU A 232 -44.36 -8.10 22.75
CA LEU A 232 -42.90 -8.18 22.86
C LEU A 232 -42.31 -8.90 21.66
N ALA A 233 -42.80 -10.08 21.28
CA ALA A 233 -42.26 -10.82 20.13
C ALA A 233 -42.35 -10.00 18.82
N GLU A 234 -43.44 -9.25 18.60
CA GLU A 234 -43.60 -8.40 17.42
C GLU A 234 -42.63 -7.22 17.40
N VAL A 235 -42.42 -6.58 18.53
CA VAL A 235 -41.46 -5.46 18.64
C VAL A 235 -40.02 -5.98 18.56
N GLN A 236 -39.73 -7.13 19.16
CA GLN A 236 -38.42 -7.76 19.07
C GLN A 236 -38.07 -8.16 17.64
N SER A 237 -39.04 -8.56 16.80
CA SER A 237 -38.75 -8.88 15.41
C SER A 237 -38.20 -7.68 14.62
N ALA A 238 -38.56 -6.45 15.01
CA ALA A 238 -38.11 -5.22 14.35
C ALA A 238 -36.79 -4.64 14.93
N PHE A 239 -36.46 -4.92 16.20
CA PHE A 239 -35.30 -4.31 16.87
C PHE A 239 -34.26 -5.33 17.35
N ASP A 240 -34.68 -6.45 17.95
CA ASP A 240 -33.80 -7.45 18.57
C ASP A 240 -33.44 -8.60 17.63
N GLY A 241 -34.14 -8.70 16.49
CA GLY A 241 -33.93 -9.69 15.47
C GLY A 241 -34.79 -10.94 15.63
N ARG A 242 -34.80 -11.74 14.56
CA ARG A 242 -35.68 -12.91 14.38
C ARG A 242 -35.48 -13.97 15.47
N GLN A 243 -34.26 -14.18 15.92
CA GLN A 243 -33.94 -15.16 16.97
C GLN A 243 -34.54 -14.78 18.33
N ALA A 244 -34.49 -13.50 18.70
CA ALA A 244 -35.10 -13.00 19.93
C ALA A 244 -36.62 -13.12 19.89
N ALA A 245 -37.24 -12.73 18.77
CA ALA A 245 -38.68 -12.91 18.55
C ALA A 245 -39.09 -14.39 18.66
N ALA A 246 -38.38 -15.29 17.97
CA ALA A 246 -38.63 -16.73 18.03
C ALA A 246 -38.47 -17.31 19.45
N ALA A 247 -37.44 -16.86 20.20
CA ALA A 247 -37.24 -17.27 21.59
C ALA A 247 -38.40 -16.81 22.48
N THR A 248 -38.88 -15.59 22.29
CA THR A 248 -40.03 -15.05 23.02
C THR A 248 -41.32 -15.80 22.71
N LEU A 249 -41.55 -16.18 21.45
CA LEU A 249 -42.70 -17.00 21.03
C LEU A 249 -42.75 -18.36 21.74
N LYS A 250 -41.61 -18.94 22.18
CA LYS A 250 -41.61 -20.20 22.96
C LYS A 250 -42.37 -20.09 24.28
N ASN A 251 -42.44 -18.90 24.89
CA ASN A 251 -43.20 -18.67 26.13
C ASN A 251 -44.73 -18.64 25.92
N ILE A 252 -45.15 -18.52 24.66
CA ILE A 252 -46.54 -18.46 24.22
C ILE A 252 -47.00 -19.83 23.71
N ARG A 253 -46.10 -20.57 23.04
CA ARG A 253 -46.34 -21.91 22.50
C ARG A 253 -46.68 -22.90 23.64
N GLY A 254 -47.95 -23.30 23.72
CA GLY A 254 -48.50 -24.16 24.79
C GLY A 254 -49.58 -23.50 25.65
N ARG A 255 -49.79 -22.18 25.50
CA ARG A 255 -50.95 -21.47 26.05
C ARG A 255 -52.15 -21.56 25.11
N THR A 256 -53.36 -21.39 25.64
CA THR A 256 -54.56 -21.26 24.80
C THR A 256 -54.62 -19.87 24.17
N LEU A 257 -54.52 -19.80 22.84
CA LEU A 257 -54.55 -18.55 22.08
C LEU A 257 -55.91 -18.33 21.41
N THR A 258 -56.33 -17.07 21.33
CA THR A 258 -57.44 -16.70 20.46
C THR A 258 -57.03 -16.82 18.99
N VAL A 259 -58.01 -16.90 18.08
CA VAL A 259 -57.75 -16.99 16.63
C VAL A 259 -56.91 -15.81 16.13
N ALA A 260 -57.18 -14.59 16.64
CA ALA A 260 -56.40 -13.39 16.30
C ALA A 260 -54.97 -13.44 16.84
N GLN A 261 -54.77 -13.93 18.07
CA GLN A 261 -53.43 -14.10 18.65
C GLN A 261 -52.63 -15.17 17.90
N GLN A 262 -53.26 -16.29 17.52
CA GLN A 262 -52.61 -17.31 16.71
C GLN A 262 -52.20 -16.77 15.34
N ALA A 263 -53.03 -15.93 14.71
CA ALA A 263 -52.71 -15.32 13.43
C ALA A 263 -51.49 -14.39 13.50
N ARG A 264 -51.29 -13.67 14.61
CA ARG A 264 -50.09 -12.86 14.85
C ARG A 264 -48.83 -13.71 15.06
N VAL A 265 -48.94 -14.83 15.77
CA VAL A 265 -47.84 -15.81 15.87
C VAL A 265 -47.50 -16.36 14.49
N ASP A 266 -48.51 -16.76 13.72
CA ASP A 266 -48.34 -17.27 12.36
C ASP A 266 -47.70 -16.21 11.43
N LEU A 267 -48.00 -14.91 11.61
CA LEU A 267 -47.38 -13.81 10.87
C LEU A 267 -45.87 -13.69 11.18
N ILE A 268 -45.48 -13.72 12.45
CA ILE A 268 -44.06 -13.67 12.84
C ILE A 268 -43.33 -14.89 12.30
N ASP A 269 -43.89 -16.09 12.50
CA ASP A 269 -43.31 -17.32 11.97
C ASP A 269 -43.21 -17.30 10.42
N ALA A 270 -44.14 -16.65 9.72
CA ALA A 270 -44.09 -16.46 8.28
C ALA A 270 -42.94 -15.55 7.85
N THR A 271 -42.76 -14.40 8.50
CA THR A 271 -41.64 -13.48 8.21
C THR A 271 -40.29 -14.15 8.46
N ILE A 272 -40.15 -14.89 9.57
CA ILE A 272 -38.94 -15.66 9.89
C ILE A 272 -38.68 -16.73 8.82
N ALA A 273 -39.70 -17.50 8.43
CA ALA A 273 -39.58 -18.49 7.38
C ALA A 273 -39.18 -17.87 6.02
N GLY A 274 -39.68 -16.66 5.72
CA GLY A 274 -39.32 -15.90 4.53
C GLY A 274 -37.83 -15.57 4.50
N SER A 275 -37.31 -14.90 5.54
CA SER A 275 -35.89 -14.55 5.63
C SER A 275 -34.96 -15.77 5.67
N GLU A 276 -35.41 -16.90 6.20
CA GLU A 276 -34.68 -18.19 6.24
C GLU A 276 -34.76 -19.00 4.93
N LYS A 277 -35.22 -18.39 3.82
CA LYS A 277 -35.40 -19.05 2.51
C LYS A 277 -36.38 -20.24 2.51
N ARG A 278 -37.23 -20.36 3.54
CA ARG A 278 -38.31 -21.37 3.63
C ARG A 278 -39.60 -20.84 3.01
N TYR A 279 -39.51 -20.37 1.77
CA TYR A 279 -40.57 -19.61 1.09
C TYR A 279 -41.90 -20.36 0.98
N GLY A 280 -41.87 -21.68 0.72
CA GLY A 280 -43.08 -22.49 0.65
C GLY A 280 -43.82 -22.59 2.00
N ASP A 281 -43.10 -22.57 3.12
CA ASP A 281 -43.70 -22.53 4.46
C ASP A 281 -44.21 -21.12 4.79
N ALA A 282 -43.41 -20.09 4.47
CA ALA A 282 -43.78 -18.69 4.63
C ALA A 282 -45.10 -18.38 3.90
N ALA A 283 -45.23 -18.79 2.64
CA ALA A 283 -46.43 -18.60 1.84
C ALA A 283 -47.68 -19.23 2.49
N LYS A 284 -47.55 -20.45 3.03
CA LYS A 284 -48.64 -21.13 3.75
C LYS A 284 -49.02 -20.40 5.04
N LEU A 285 -48.02 -19.95 5.81
CA LEU A 285 -48.23 -19.25 7.08
C LEU A 285 -48.87 -17.87 6.87
N PHE A 286 -48.40 -17.09 5.89
CA PHE A 286 -49.03 -15.82 5.51
C PHE A 286 -50.49 -16.02 5.10
N GLN A 287 -50.76 -17.02 4.24
CA GLN A 287 -52.12 -17.34 3.81
C GLN A 287 -53.03 -17.75 4.97
N LYS A 288 -52.50 -18.49 5.95
CA LYS A 288 -53.22 -18.94 7.14
C LYS A 288 -53.54 -17.77 8.08
N ALA A 289 -52.62 -16.84 8.28
CA ALA A 289 -52.79 -15.68 9.15
C ALA A 289 -53.78 -14.65 8.57
N LEU A 290 -53.76 -14.46 7.25
CA LEU A 290 -54.42 -13.37 6.53
C LEU A 290 -55.88 -13.06 6.94
N PRO A 291 -56.80 -14.03 7.12
CA PRO A 291 -58.22 -13.75 7.39
C PRO A 291 -58.47 -13.18 8.79
N HIS A 292 -57.51 -13.30 9.70
CA HIS A 292 -57.68 -13.07 11.13
C HIS A 292 -56.80 -11.93 11.68
N LEU A 293 -56.03 -11.27 10.82
CA LEU A 293 -55.22 -10.09 11.14
C LEU A 293 -56.03 -8.80 11.03
N ASP A 294 -55.64 -7.78 11.79
CA ASP A 294 -56.11 -6.39 11.64
C ASP A 294 -55.64 -5.79 10.29
N PRO A 295 -56.21 -4.66 9.83
CA PRO A 295 -55.89 -4.09 8.52
C PRO A 295 -54.40 -3.84 8.26
N THR A 296 -53.65 -3.36 9.26
CA THR A 296 -52.22 -3.02 9.10
C THR A 296 -51.39 -4.28 8.95
N ARG A 297 -51.56 -5.27 9.85
CA ARG A 297 -50.87 -6.57 9.76
C ARG A 297 -51.29 -7.37 8.52
N ARG A 298 -52.54 -7.23 8.08
CA ARG A 298 -53.05 -7.90 6.88
C ARG A 298 -52.26 -7.48 5.63
N ASN A 299 -51.86 -6.21 5.52
CA ASN A 299 -51.01 -5.76 4.43
C ASN A 299 -49.64 -6.45 4.43
N MET A 300 -49.00 -6.58 5.59
CA MET A 300 -47.73 -7.30 5.70
C MET A 300 -47.89 -8.76 5.26
N ALA A 301 -48.99 -9.42 5.65
CA ALA A 301 -49.29 -10.77 5.20
C ALA A 301 -49.57 -10.88 3.69
N GLN A 302 -50.16 -9.85 3.07
CA GLN A 302 -50.40 -9.83 1.62
C GLN A 302 -49.11 -9.70 0.83
N TYR A 303 -48.28 -8.70 1.15
CA TYR A 303 -46.99 -8.49 0.49
C TYR A 303 -46.00 -9.60 0.81
N GLY A 304 -45.88 -10.02 2.07
CA GLY A 304 -45.04 -11.16 2.46
C GLY A 304 -45.48 -12.47 1.80
N GLY A 305 -46.79 -12.69 1.68
CA GLY A 305 -47.33 -13.83 0.93
C GLY A 305 -46.98 -13.78 -0.57
N TYR A 306 -47.05 -12.59 -1.18
CA TYR A 306 -46.64 -12.35 -2.56
C TYR A 306 -45.14 -12.65 -2.74
N PHE A 307 -44.26 -12.06 -1.91
CA PHE A 307 -42.82 -12.30 -1.97
C PHE A 307 -42.49 -13.79 -1.80
N ALA A 308 -43.09 -14.44 -0.80
CA ALA A 308 -42.87 -15.86 -0.55
C ALA A 308 -43.35 -16.76 -1.70
N ARG A 309 -44.45 -16.45 -2.37
CA ARG A 309 -44.91 -17.22 -3.53
C ARG A 309 -44.03 -16.99 -4.77
N SER A 310 -43.67 -15.73 -5.04
CA SER A 310 -42.77 -15.38 -6.15
C SER A 310 -41.39 -16.01 -5.99
N LEU A 311 -40.86 -16.10 -4.77
CA LEU A 311 -39.58 -16.73 -4.48
C LEU A 311 -39.66 -18.27 -4.43
N ALA A 312 -40.81 -18.85 -4.04
CA ALA A 312 -41.01 -20.29 -4.00
C ALA A 312 -41.21 -20.92 -5.39
N ASP A 313 -41.84 -20.18 -6.31
CA ASP A 313 -42.04 -20.59 -7.70
C ASP A 313 -41.81 -19.40 -8.65
N PRO A 314 -40.56 -19.20 -9.12
CA PRO A 314 -40.24 -18.09 -10.02
C PRO A 314 -40.96 -18.14 -11.37
N ALA A 315 -41.54 -19.28 -11.76
CA ALA A 315 -42.35 -19.39 -12.97
C ALA A 315 -43.79 -18.91 -12.75
N HIS A 316 -44.20 -18.69 -11.50
CA HIS A 316 -45.52 -18.23 -11.13
C HIS A 316 -45.62 -16.70 -11.19
N ALA A 317 -46.37 -16.19 -12.17
CA ALA A 317 -46.68 -14.77 -12.28
C ALA A 317 -48.04 -14.44 -11.66
N GLU A 318 -48.05 -13.62 -10.60
CA GLU A 318 -49.26 -13.01 -10.01
C GLU A 318 -49.09 -11.48 -9.85
N PRO A 319 -50.18 -10.69 -9.94
CA PRO A 319 -50.08 -9.25 -9.72
C PRO A 319 -49.77 -8.93 -8.25
N PRO A 320 -49.00 -7.86 -7.97
CA PRO A 320 -48.75 -7.44 -6.59
C PRO A 320 -50.05 -7.03 -5.89
N PRO A 321 -50.13 -7.11 -4.55
CA PRO A 321 -51.32 -6.72 -3.79
C PRO A 321 -51.80 -5.31 -4.11
N ALA A 322 -53.12 -5.14 -4.27
CA ALA A 322 -53.75 -3.84 -4.49
C ALA A 322 -54.23 -3.22 -3.16
N ASN A 323 -53.89 -1.95 -2.93
CA ASN A 323 -54.23 -1.10 -1.77
C ASN A 323 -53.29 -1.20 -0.56
N ALA A 324 -52.15 -0.52 -0.62
CA ALA A 324 -51.34 -0.23 0.55
C ALA A 324 -52.09 0.68 1.55
N THR A 325 -52.02 0.33 2.83
CA THR A 325 -52.56 1.10 3.96
C THR A 325 -51.49 1.29 5.02
N GLY A 326 -51.43 2.50 5.59
CA GLY A 326 -50.41 2.91 6.54
C GLY A 326 -49.01 3.16 5.93
N PRO A 327 -48.05 3.64 6.75
CA PRO A 327 -46.67 3.88 6.34
C PRO A 327 -45.96 2.61 5.84
N TYR A 328 -45.99 1.52 6.62
CA TYR A 328 -45.34 0.25 6.25
C TYR A 328 -45.94 -0.40 5.00
N GLY A 329 -47.25 -0.26 4.77
CA GLY A 329 -47.86 -0.69 3.52
C GLY A 329 -47.29 0.06 2.31
N ALA A 330 -47.05 1.36 2.45
CA ALA A 330 -46.43 2.16 1.39
C ALA A 330 -44.94 1.82 1.19
N ILE A 331 -44.22 1.43 2.25
CA ILE A 331 -42.85 0.90 2.15
C ILE A 331 -42.86 -0.40 1.35
N MET A 332 -43.79 -1.32 1.63
CA MET A 332 -43.91 -2.57 0.86
C MET A 332 -44.30 -2.32 -0.60
N GLU A 333 -45.20 -1.36 -0.86
CA GLU A 333 -45.56 -0.94 -2.22
C GLU A 333 -44.34 -0.36 -2.95
N ALA A 334 -43.60 0.54 -2.30
CA ALA A 334 -42.39 1.13 -2.84
C ALA A 334 -41.33 0.08 -3.13
N TYR A 335 -41.05 -0.83 -2.19
CA TYR A 335 -40.07 -1.90 -2.36
C TYR A 335 -40.45 -2.85 -3.50
N THR A 336 -41.74 -3.22 -3.58
CA THR A 336 -42.28 -4.03 -4.68
C THR A 336 -42.14 -3.32 -6.02
N ALA A 337 -42.43 -2.02 -6.07
CA ALA A 337 -42.23 -1.22 -7.28
C ALA A 337 -40.74 -1.06 -7.61
N GLY A 338 -39.85 -0.98 -6.62
CA GLY A 338 -38.41 -1.01 -6.83
C GLY A 338 -37.96 -2.29 -7.52
N PHE A 339 -38.45 -3.43 -7.03
CA PHE A 339 -38.19 -4.75 -7.60
C PHE A 339 -38.79 -4.93 -9.02
N LEU A 340 -40.03 -4.46 -9.24
CA LEU A 340 -40.80 -4.61 -10.48
C LEU A 340 -40.55 -3.52 -11.53
N GLU A 341 -40.03 -2.37 -11.13
CA GLU A 341 -39.76 -1.20 -11.97
C GLU A 341 -38.30 -0.74 -11.81
N ASN A 342 -37.99 0.11 -10.83
CA ASN A 342 -36.64 0.60 -10.51
C ASN A 342 -36.63 1.38 -9.18
N PRO A 343 -35.46 1.66 -8.58
CA PRO A 343 -35.36 2.39 -7.31
C PRO A 343 -35.97 3.80 -7.36
N ARG A 344 -35.89 4.53 -8.48
CA ARG A 344 -36.52 5.86 -8.64
C ARG A 344 -38.05 5.79 -8.50
N ALA A 345 -38.70 4.73 -9.00
CA ALA A 345 -40.13 4.50 -8.82
C ALA A 345 -40.49 4.25 -7.34
N ALA A 346 -39.66 3.49 -6.62
CA ALA A 346 -39.81 3.26 -5.19
C ALA A 346 -39.73 4.59 -4.40
N ILE A 347 -38.72 5.41 -4.67
CA ILE A 347 -38.54 6.74 -4.08
C ILE A 347 -39.79 7.61 -4.26
N GLU A 348 -40.35 7.67 -5.46
CA GLU A 348 -41.54 8.49 -5.73
C GLU A 348 -42.79 8.01 -4.97
N ILE A 349 -42.93 6.71 -4.74
CA ILE A 349 -43.98 6.16 -3.88
C ILE A 349 -43.76 6.58 -2.43
N ILE A 350 -42.53 6.49 -1.91
CA ILE A 350 -42.19 6.94 -0.56
C ILE A 350 -42.46 8.43 -0.38
N ARG A 351 -42.07 9.29 -1.32
CA ARG A 351 -42.35 10.74 -1.27
C ARG A 351 -43.84 11.06 -1.23
N LYS A 352 -44.67 10.31 -1.96
CA LYS A 352 -46.14 10.44 -1.88
C LYS A 352 -46.66 9.97 -0.52
N ALA A 353 -46.08 8.91 0.03
CA ALA A 353 -46.43 8.39 1.35
C ALA A 353 -46.06 9.37 2.47
N GLU A 354 -44.89 10.01 2.43
CA GLU A 354 -44.48 11.03 3.39
C GLU A 354 -45.47 12.20 3.45
N LYS A 355 -46.01 12.65 2.31
CA LYS A 355 -47.06 13.68 2.29
C LYS A 355 -48.34 13.23 2.97
N ARG A 356 -48.65 11.93 2.91
CA ARG A 356 -49.85 11.32 3.53
C ARG A 356 -49.64 11.02 5.01
N TYR A 357 -48.40 10.74 5.42
CA TYR A 357 -48.02 10.38 6.78
C TYR A 357 -46.81 11.23 7.24
N PRO A 358 -46.98 12.56 7.42
CA PRO A 358 -45.86 13.50 7.60
C PRO A 358 -45.08 13.37 8.91
N ASP A 359 -45.65 12.65 9.88
CA ASP A 359 -45.09 12.48 11.22
C ASP A 359 -44.38 11.13 11.41
N ASP A 360 -44.31 10.28 10.37
CA ASP A 360 -43.66 8.96 10.44
C ASP A 360 -42.16 9.08 10.08
N PRO A 361 -41.24 8.73 11.00
CA PRO A 361 -39.80 8.86 10.76
C PRO A 361 -39.23 7.76 9.85
N THR A 362 -39.93 6.64 9.68
CA THR A 362 -39.41 5.48 8.93
C THR A 362 -39.50 5.70 7.42
N LEU A 363 -40.53 6.40 6.93
CA LEU A 363 -40.65 6.74 5.51
C LEU A 363 -39.43 7.50 4.95
N PRO A 364 -39.01 8.65 5.51
CA PRO A 364 -37.81 9.32 5.04
C PRO A 364 -36.54 8.50 5.28
N ALA A 365 -36.47 7.66 6.33
CA ALA A 365 -35.33 6.77 6.51
C ALA A 365 -35.19 5.73 5.38
N VAL A 366 -36.30 5.12 4.91
CA VAL A 366 -36.27 4.20 3.76
C VAL A 366 -35.90 4.96 2.48
N ARG A 367 -36.39 6.20 2.33
CA ARG A 367 -35.99 7.04 1.20
C ARG A 367 -34.49 7.29 1.17
N ALA A 368 -33.85 7.48 2.33
CA ALA A 368 -32.41 7.65 2.41
C ALA A 368 -31.65 6.42 1.89
N GLU A 369 -32.03 5.21 2.31
CA GLU A 369 -31.40 3.96 1.82
C GLU A 369 -31.63 3.75 0.31
N LEU A 370 -32.82 4.06 -0.21
CA LEU A 370 -33.10 3.98 -1.64
C LEU A 370 -32.30 5.03 -2.44
N ALA A 371 -32.14 6.24 -1.89
CA ALA A 371 -31.37 7.31 -2.50
C ALA A 371 -29.86 6.98 -2.54
N GLU A 372 -29.33 6.35 -1.48
CA GLU A 372 -27.98 5.81 -1.41
C GLU A 372 -27.72 4.80 -2.54
N LEU A 373 -28.67 3.89 -2.79
CA LEU A 373 -28.57 2.91 -3.88
C LEU A 373 -28.46 3.57 -5.27
N THR A 374 -29.01 4.77 -5.43
CA THR A 374 -28.92 5.56 -6.67
C THR A 374 -27.83 6.64 -6.66
N ASP A 375 -27.03 6.74 -5.60
CA ASP A 375 -26.04 7.81 -5.35
C ASP A 375 -26.65 9.23 -5.43
N ASP A 376 -27.93 9.40 -5.05
CA ASP A 376 -28.60 10.71 -4.97
C ASP A 376 -28.30 11.37 -3.62
N ARG A 377 -27.09 11.96 -3.52
CA ARG A 377 -26.53 12.52 -2.27
C ARG A 377 -27.42 13.58 -1.63
N GLU A 378 -28.02 14.46 -2.44
CA GLU A 378 -28.89 15.53 -1.96
C GLU A 378 -30.18 14.96 -1.36
N GLN A 379 -30.80 14.01 -2.05
CA GLN A 379 -32.01 13.39 -1.55
C GLN A 379 -31.75 12.53 -0.32
N MET A 380 -30.62 11.83 -0.27
CA MET A 380 -30.17 11.06 0.89
C MET A 380 -30.03 11.98 2.11
N LYS A 381 -29.31 13.11 1.98
CA LYS A 381 -29.14 14.10 3.05
C LYS A 381 -30.47 14.66 3.54
N GLU A 382 -31.32 15.13 2.64
CA GLU A 382 -32.65 15.67 2.98
C GLU A 382 -33.49 14.65 3.75
N ALA A 383 -33.45 13.39 3.31
CA ALA A 383 -34.21 12.29 3.91
C ALA A 383 -33.68 11.93 5.32
N ILE A 384 -32.36 11.86 5.49
CA ILE A 384 -31.71 11.63 6.79
C ILE A 384 -32.10 12.74 7.79
N GLU A 385 -31.92 14.00 7.40
CA GLU A 385 -32.24 15.15 8.26
C GLU A 385 -33.71 15.16 8.64
N ARG A 386 -34.61 14.86 7.69
CA ARG A 386 -36.05 14.80 7.94
C ARG A 386 -36.41 13.68 8.92
N SER A 387 -35.84 12.49 8.77
CA SER A 387 -36.09 11.35 9.66
C SER A 387 -35.61 11.65 11.09
N LEU A 388 -34.38 12.13 11.23
CA LEU A 388 -33.78 12.41 12.54
C LEU A 388 -34.37 13.63 13.25
N ALA A 389 -34.98 14.56 12.51
CA ALA A 389 -35.78 15.64 13.09
C ALA A 389 -37.10 15.14 13.71
N LEU A 390 -37.67 14.05 13.18
CA LEU A 390 -38.87 13.42 13.71
C LEU A 390 -38.55 12.45 14.86
N ASP A 391 -37.46 11.69 14.73
CA ASP A 391 -36.96 10.76 15.75
C ASP A 391 -35.41 10.73 15.75
N PRO A 392 -34.76 11.41 16.69
CA PRO A 392 -33.29 11.46 16.76
C PRO A 392 -32.61 10.11 17.02
N ASP A 393 -33.35 9.12 17.54
CA ASP A 393 -32.88 7.77 17.83
C ASP A 393 -33.43 6.75 16.81
N HIS A 394 -33.79 7.17 15.59
CA HIS A 394 -34.26 6.23 14.56
C HIS A 394 -33.09 5.39 14.00
N PRO A 395 -33.03 4.06 14.26
CA PRO A 395 -31.82 3.27 14.01
C PRO A 395 -31.38 3.25 12.54
N MET A 396 -32.34 3.13 11.63
CA MET A 396 -32.09 3.11 10.18
C MET A 396 -31.61 4.46 9.64
N ALA A 397 -32.08 5.56 10.23
CA ALA A 397 -31.64 6.90 9.81
C ALA A 397 -30.25 7.23 10.35
N LEU A 398 -29.91 6.72 11.55
CA LEU A 398 -28.55 6.78 12.08
C LEU A 398 -27.59 5.94 11.22
N ALA A 399 -27.98 4.74 10.80
CA ALA A 399 -27.18 3.93 9.90
C ALA A 399 -26.95 4.62 8.53
N ALA A 400 -28.01 5.18 7.94
CA ALA A 400 -27.89 5.97 6.70
C ALA A 400 -27.02 7.22 6.90
N ARG A 401 -27.15 7.92 8.03
CA ARG A 401 -26.27 9.06 8.36
C ARG A 401 -24.82 8.63 8.53
N ALA A 402 -24.57 7.46 9.11
CA ALA A 402 -23.22 6.92 9.22
C ALA A 402 -22.61 6.64 7.84
N GLY A 403 -23.38 6.04 6.92
CA GLY A 403 -22.96 5.87 5.53
C GLY A 403 -22.66 7.22 4.85
N TYR A 404 -23.54 8.21 5.03
CA TYR A 404 -23.33 9.56 4.50
C TYR A 404 -22.06 10.22 5.06
N LYS A 405 -21.87 10.13 6.38
CA LYS A 405 -20.69 10.64 7.07
C LYS A 405 -19.42 9.97 6.63
N ALA A 406 -19.40 8.65 6.47
CA ALA A 406 -18.20 7.93 6.05
C ALA A 406 -17.85 8.20 4.59
N ASN A 407 -18.84 8.15 3.69
CA ASN A 407 -18.61 8.18 2.24
C ASN A 407 -18.48 9.61 1.67
N TYR A 408 -19.13 10.60 2.28
CA TYR A 408 -19.21 11.96 1.71
C TYR A 408 -18.70 13.08 2.65
N GLU A 409 -18.73 12.91 3.97
CA GLU A 409 -18.19 13.90 4.93
C GLU A 409 -16.85 13.47 5.55
N SER A 410 -16.50 12.20 5.37
CA SER A 410 -15.30 11.53 5.90
C SER A 410 -15.16 11.56 7.42
N ASP A 411 -16.30 11.73 8.09
CA ASP A 411 -16.40 11.68 9.55
C ASP A 411 -16.52 10.22 9.99
N ILE A 412 -15.40 9.49 9.92
CA ILE A 412 -15.34 8.07 10.32
C ILE A 412 -15.72 7.89 11.81
N ASN A 413 -15.28 8.81 12.68
CA ASN A 413 -15.59 8.76 14.11
C ASN A 413 -17.08 9.00 14.38
N GLY A 414 -17.69 9.98 13.71
CA GLY A 414 -19.13 10.21 13.81
C GLY A 414 -19.96 9.11 13.15
N ALA A 415 -19.46 8.50 12.07
CA ALA A 415 -20.09 7.33 11.46
C ALA A 415 -20.05 6.11 12.42
N LEU A 416 -18.91 5.86 13.08
CA LEU A 416 -18.79 4.84 14.11
C LEU A 416 -19.74 5.10 15.29
N ALA A 417 -19.84 6.36 15.74
CA ALA A 417 -20.77 6.73 16.81
C ALA A 417 -22.23 6.46 16.41
N ASP A 418 -22.62 6.83 15.19
CA ASP A 418 -23.96 6.61 14.67
C ASP A 418 -24.30 5.13 14.47
N LEU A 419 -23.37 4.32 13.93
CA LEU A 419 -23.57 2.87 13.80
C LEU A 419 -23.65 2.17 15.16
N ASN A 420 -22.75 2.50 16.09
CA ASN A 420 -22.81 1.94 17.45
C ASN A 420 -24.12 2.30 18.13
N ARG A 421 -24.59 3.55 17.98
CA ARG A 421 -25.88 3.98 18.52
C ARG A 421 -27.05 3.24 17.87
N ALA A 422 -27.03 3.06 16.55
CA ALA A 422 -28.04 2.29 15.83
C ALA A 422 -28.11 0.84 16.32
N ILE A 423 -26.95 0.19 16.53
CA ILE A 423 -26.84 -1.18 17.04
C ILE A 423 -27.33 -1.28 18.50
N GLU A 424 -27.05 -0.31 19.36
CA GLU A 424 -27.60 -0.28 20.72
C GLU A 424 -29.13 -0.24 20.73
N LEU A 425 -29.71 0.54 19.81
CA LEU A 425 -31.15 0.73 19.69
C LEU A 425 -31.85 -0.47 19.03
N ALA A 426 -31.22 -1.06 18.02
CA ALA A 426 -31.69 -2.20 17.24
C ALA A 426 -30.58 -3.26 17.06
N PRO A 427 -30.29 -4.08 18.09
CA PRO A 427 -29.19 -5.05 18.05
C PRO A 427 -29.40 -6.23 17.09
N GLY A 428 -30.59 -6.37 16.52
CA GLY A 428 -30.96 -7.40 15.55
C GLY A 428 -30.67 -7.05 14.09
N GLY A 429 -30.14 -5.85 13.78
CA GLY A 429 -29.83 -5.42 12.42
C GLY A 429 -28.52 -6.02 11.89
N SER A 430 -28.59 -7.10 11.11
CA SER A 430 -27.43 -7.71 10.47
C SER A 430 -26.75 -6.76 9.48
N SER A 431 -27.51 -5.99 8.70
CA SER A 431 -27.00 -4.99 7.76
C SER A 431 -26.19 -3.90 8.46
N THR A 432 -26.68 -3.36 9.59
CA THR A 432 -25.97 -2.34 10.36
C THR A 432 -24.66 -2.86 10.95
N LEU A 433 -24.64 -4.12 11.42
CA LEU A 433 -23.40 -4.78 11.87
C LEU A 433 -22.43 -5.05 10.72
N ASN A 434 -22.95 -5.37 9.52
CA ASN A 434 -22.13 -5.49 8.31
C ASN A 434 -21.52 -4.14 7.91
N SER A 435 -22.29 -3.05 7.94
CA SER A 435 -21.77 -1.69 7.71
C SER A 435 -20.72 -1.30 8.76
N LEU A 436 -20.89 -1.71 10.02
CA LEU A 436 -19.84 -1.55 11.04
C LEU A 436 -18.59 -2.36 10.67
N GLY A 437 -18.74 -3.60 10.23
CA GLY A 437 -17.62 -4.43 9.75
C GLY A 437 -16.86 -3.77 8.59
N LEU A 438 -17.58 -3.25 7.59
CA LEU A 438 -16.99 -2.52 6.46
C LEU A 438 -16.25 -1.26 6.90
N LEU A 439 -16.86 -0.46 7.78
CA LEU A 439 -16.24 0.77 8.31
C LEU A 439 -14.98 0.45 9.13
N GLN A 440 -15.04 -0.58 9.97
CA GLN A 440 -13.87 -1.06 10.73
C GLN A 440 -12.77 -1.58 9.81
N SER A 441 -13.13 -2.30 8.74
CA SER A 441 -12.18 -2.78 7.73
C SER A 441 -11.50 -1.63 7.00
N SER A 442 -12.24 -0.57 6.65
CA SER A 442 -11.69 0.58 5.92
C SER A 442 -10.62 1.37 6.69
N ARG A 443 -10.60 1.23 8.03
CA ARG A 443 -9.58 1.81 8.91
C ARG A 443 -8.56 0.78 9.38
N ASP A 444 -8.50 -0.42 8.79
CA ASP A 444 -7.60 -1.52 9.20
C ASP A 444 -7.78 -2.00 10.65
N ALA A 445 -8.96 -1.80 11.25
CA ALA A 445 -9.34 -2.35 12.56
C ALA A 445 -9.80 -3.80 12.42
N ASN A 446 -8.85 -4.68 12.07
CA ASN A 446 -9.13 -6.04 11.61
C ASN A 446 -9.89 -6.91 12.64
N GLY A 447 -9.50 -6.85 13.91
CA GLY A 447 -10.16 -7.62 14.97
C GLY A 447 -11.61 -7.19 15.21
N GLU A 448 -11.85 -5.88 15.23
CA GLU A 448 -13.17 -5.28 15.37
C GLU A 448 -14.06 -5.56 14.15
N ALA A 449 -13.49 -5.47 12.94
CA ALA A 449 -14.17 -5.78 11.69
C ALA A 449 -14.65 -7.24 11.64
N GLU A 450 -13.75 -8.21 11.90
CA GLU A 450 -14.08 -9.64 11.90
C GLU A 450 -15.18 -9.96 12.92
N LYS A 451 -15.13 -9.34 14.11
CA LYS A 451 -16.14 -9.51 15.14
C LYS A 451 -17.51 -8.99 14.68
N ALA A 452 -17.56 -7.82 14.05
CA ALA A 452 -18.80 -7.24 13.54
C ALA A 452 -19.41 -8.08 12.41
N PHE A 453 -18.59 -8.52 11.44
CA PHE A 453 -19.04 -9.41 10.36
C PHE A 453 -19.56 -10.75 10.88
N LYS A 454 -18.83 -11.41 11.78
CA LYS A 454 -19.31 -12.67 12.39
C LYS A 454 -20.61 -12.48 13.14
N LYS A 455 -20.77 -11.34 13.85
CA LYS A 455 -22.03 -11.03 14.53
C LYS A 455 -23.19 -10.81 13.55
N ALA A 456 -22.94 -10.17 12.42
CA ALA A 456 -23.94 -10.03 11.35
C ALA A 456 -24.37 -11.41 10.82
N ILE A 457 -23.43 -12.31 10.53
CA ILE A 457 -23.70 -13.68 10.06
C ILE A 457 -24.45 -14.50 11.11
N GLU A 458 -24.13 -14.35 12.40
CA GLU A 458 -24.87 -15.01 13.48
C GLU A 458 -26.37 -14.61 13.49
N LEU A 459 -26.69 -13.37 13.10
CA LEU A 459 -28.06 -12.87 13.01
C LEU A 459 -28.76 -13.32 11.73
N ASP A 460 -28.04 -13.36 10.60
CA ASP A 460 -28.57 -13.84 9.32
C ASP A 460 -27.60 -14.75 8.54
N PRO A 461 -27.55 -16.05 8.85
CA PRO A 461 -26.66 -16.99 8.18
C PRO A 461 -27.13 -17.42 6.78
N GLN A 462 -28.21 -16.82 6.24
CA GLN A 462 -28.74 -17.15 4.90
C GLN A 462 -28.55 -16.02 3.89
N ASP A 463 -27.94 -14.91 4.33
CA ASP A 463 -27.60 -13.77 3.50
C ASP A 463 -26.20 -13.96 2.86
N PRO A 464 -26.11 -14.14 1.52
CA PRO A 464 -24.84 -14.30 0.84
C PRO A 464 -23.94 -13.05 0.92
N LEU A 465 -24.50 -11.84 1.10
CA LEU A 465 -23.75 -10.59 1.22
C LEU A 465 -22.79 -10.62 2.41
N LEU A 466 -23.27 -11.10 3.56
CA LEU A 466 -22.49 -11.13 4.80
C LEU A 466 -21.28 -12.06 4.68
N HIS A 467 -21.47 -13.22 4.04
CA HIS A 467 -20.39 -14.17 3.78
C HIS A 467 -19.41 -13.63 2.71
N ALA A 468 -19.89 -12.99 1.66
CA ALA A 468 -19.04 -12.39 0.64
C ALA A 468 -18.18 -11.25 1.20
N ASN A 469 -18.74 -10.36 2.03
CA ASN A 469 -17.97 -9.28 2.67
C ASN A 469 -16.91 -9.83 3.62
N LEU A 470 -17.25 -10.84 4.44
CA LEU A 470 -16.26 -11.48 5.31
C LEU A 470 -15.17 -12.22 4.51
N ALA A 471 -15.53 -12.83 3.37
CA ALA A 471 -14.57 -13.42 2.45
C ALA A 471 -13.59 -12.37 1.90
N ILE A 472 -14.10 -11.25 1.39
CA ILE A 472 -13.29 -10.15 0.86
C ILE A 472 -12.34 -9.63 1.95
N PHE A 473 -12.86 -9.41 3.16
CA PHE A 473 -12.05 -9.04 4.32
C PHE A 473 -10.92 -10.05 4.60
N TYR A 474 -11.20 -11.35 4.55
CA TYR A 474 -10.14 -12.35 4.69
C TYR A 474 -9.13 -12.35 3.54
N LEU A 475 -9.53 -12.03 2.31
CA LEU A 475 -8.62 -11.87 1.17
C LEU A 475 -7.69 -10.66 1.34
N ASP A 476 -8.18 -9.56 1.93
CA ASP A 476 -7.35 -8.39 2.28
C ASP A 476 -6.26 -8.74 3.30
N GLN A 477 -6.56 -9.66 4.22
CA GLN A 477 -5.62 -10.15 5.24
C GLN A 477 -4.78 -11.35 4.78
N ALA A 478 -4.83 -11.71 3.48
CA ALA A 478 -4.20 -12.90 2.91
C ALA A 478 -4.58 -14.24 3.58
N ARG A 479 -5.72 -14.31 4.26
CA ARG A 479 -6.27 -15.50 4.95
C ARG A 479 -7.06 -16.38 3.98
N MET A 480 -6.34 -16.96 3.02
CA MET A 480 -6.91 -17.66 1.86
C MET A 480 -7.85 -18.82 2.22
N LYS A 481 -7.54 -19.55 3.31
CA LYS A 481 -8.34 -20.70 3.74
C LYS A 481 -9.71 -20.29 4.29
N GLU A 482 -9.74 -19.28 5.16
CA GLU A 482 -10.99 -18.74 5.70
C GLU A 482 -11.79 -18.03 4.62
N ALA A 483 -11.14 -17.23 3.76
CA ALA A 483 -11.79 -16.61 2.61
C ALA A 483 -12.52 -17.64 1.76
N LYS A 484 -11.82 -18.72 1.35
CA LYS A 484 -12.42 -19.78 0.54
C LYS A 484 -13.68 -20.40 1.18
N ARG A 485 -13.69 -20.62 2.50
CA ARG A 485 -14.86 -21.19 3.19
C ARG A 485 -16.08 -20.28 3.09
N GLU A 486 -15.88 -18.98 3.31
CA GLU A 486 -16.97 -18.01 3.24
C GLU A 486 -17.43 -17.78 1.79
N ILE A 487 -16.51 -17.79 0.82
CA ILE A 487 -16.82 -17.78 -0.63
C ILE A 487 -17.70 -18.98 -1.00
N ASP A 488 -17.26 -20.20 -0.64
CA ASP A 488 -18.01 -21.42 -0.95
C ASP A 488 -19.42 -21.39 -0.33
N THR A 489 -19.56 -20.78 0.85
CA THR A 489 -20.85 -20.60 1.53
C THR A 489 -21.73 -19.58 0.80
N ALA A 490 -21.19 -18.41 0.44
CA ALA A 490 -21.92 -17.38 -0.29
C ALA A 490 -22.42 -17.90 -1.65
N ILE A 491 -21.58 -18.62 -2.40
CA ILE A 491 -21.92 -19.23 -3.69
C ILE A 491 -22.96 -20.36 -3.53
N ALA A 492 -22.89 -21.12 -2.44
CA ALA A 492 -23.92 -22.13 -2.16
C ALA A 492 -25.28 -21.50 -1.82
N LEU A 493 -25.29 -20.31 -1.20
CA LEU A 493 -26.50 -19.55 -0.86
C LEU A 493 -27.13 -18.87 -2.08
N ASP A 494 -26.31 -18.32 -2.98
CA ASP A 494 -26.69 -17.77 -4.28
C ASP A 494 -25.52 -17.87 -5.27
N PRO A 495 -25.58 -18.81 -6.24
CA PRO A 495 -24.48 -19.01 -7.20
C PRO A 495 -24.30 -17.88 -8.22
N SER A 496 -25.27 -16.97 -8.35
CA SER A 496 -25.23 -15.83 -9.27
C SER A 496 -24.89 -14.50 -8.58
N PHE A 497 -24.67 -14.53 -7.27
CA PHE A 497 -24.39 -13.34 -6.48
C PHE A 497 -23.05 -12.72 -6.89
N ASP A 498 -23.10 -11.49 -7.38
CA ASP A 498 -21.98 -10.79 -8.02
C ASP A 498 -20.79 -10.59 -7.07
N LEU A 499 -21.03 -10.25 -5.80
CA LEU A 499 -19.96 -10.08 -4.82
C LEU A 499 -19.28 -11.41 -4.44
N ALA A 500 -20.01 -12.52 -4.44
CA ALA A 500 -19.41 -13.84 -4.20
C ALA A 500 -18.55 -14.30 -5.39
N LEU A 501 -19.01 -14.03 -6.62
CA LEU A 501 -18.22 -14.25 -7.84
C LEU A 501 -16.97 -13.36 -7.88
N LEU A 502 -17.09 -12.07 -7.52
CA LEU A 502 -15.95 -11.17 -7.37
C LEU A 502 -14.95 -11.71 -6.34
N ALA A 503 -15.42 -12.10 -5.15
CA ALA A 503 -14.56 -12.65 -4.11
C ALA A 503 -13.84 -13.92 -4.57
N ARG A 504 -14.52 -14.82 -5.29
CA ARG A 504 -13.89 -16.03 -5.86
C ARG A 504 -12.89 -15.70 -6.97
N GLY A 505 -13.22 -14.73 -7.83
CA GLY A 505 -12.32 -14.24 -8.87
C GLY A 505 -11.05 -13.66 -8.28
N ARG A 506 -11.17 -12.81 -7.24
CA ARG A 506 -10.04 -12.26 -6.49
C ARG A 506 -9.23 -13.34 -5.78
N TYR A 507 -9.88 -14.32 -5.16
CA TYR A 507 -9.20 -15.49 -4.58
C TYR A 507 -8.36 -16.21 -5.64
N TYR A 508 -8.91 -16.47 -6.84
CA TYR A 508 -8.18 -17.11 -7.93
C TYR A 508 -6.98 -16.27 -8.40
N LEU A 509 -7.12 -14.93 -8.47
CA LEU A 509 -6.00 -14.05 -8.76
C LEU A 509 -4.86 -14.19 -7.74
N GLN A 510 -5.20 -14.15 -6.45
CA GLN A 510 -4.22 -14.21 -5.36
C GLN A 510 -3.56 -15.59 -5.17
N ILE A 511 -4.09 -16.66 -5.80
CA ILE A 511 -3.41 -17.96 -5.87
C ILE A 511 -2.77 -18.23 -7.25
N GLY A 512 -2.79 -17.24 -8.16
CA GLY A 512 -2.16 -17.30 -9.48
C GLY A 512 -2.99 -17.95 -10.60
N GLU A 513 -4.25 -18.30 -10.34
CA GLU A 513 -5.18 -18.96 -11.28
C GLU A 513 -5.92 -17.93 -12.17
N ARG A 514 -5.16 -17.21 -13.00
CA ARG A 514 -5.61 -16.05 -13.78
C ARG A 514 -6.82 -16.31 -14.70
N ASP A 515 -6.90 -17.48 -15.34
CA ASP A 515 -8.00 -17.78 -16.26
C ASP A 515 -9.33 -17.98 -15.51
N LYS A 516 -9.31 -18.67 -14.37
CA LYS A 516 -10.48 -18.83 -13.51
C LYS A 516 -10.92 -17.50 -12.91
N ALA A 517 -9.95 -16.68 -12.52
CA ALA A 517 -10.23 -15.33 -12.06
C ALA A 517 -10.96 -14.49 -13.11
N LEU A 518 -10.46 -14.49 -14.35
CA LEU A 518 -11.07 -13.75 -15.44
C LEU A 518 -12.51 -14.22 -15.70
N GLU A 519 -12.75 -15.53 -15.71
CA GLU A 519 -14.09 -16.12 -15.87
C GLU A 519 -15.06 -15.61 -14.79
N ASP A 520 -14.68 -15.70 -13.51
CA ASP A 520 -15.51 -15.26 -12.39
C ASP A 520 -15.74 -13.74 -12.37
N LEU A 521 -14.74 -12.94 -12.74
CA LEU A 521 -14.83 -11.48 -12.77
C LEU A 521 -15.67 -10.98 -13.96
N LEU A 522 -15.60 -11.67 -15.10
CA LEU A 522 -16.54 -11.44 -16.21
C LEU A 522 -17.96 -11.82 -15.80
N ALA A 523 -18.14 -12.94 -15.10
CA ALA A 523 -19.43 -13.34 -14.58
C ALA A 523 -19.99 -12.32 -13.57
N ALA A 524 -19.16 -11.86 -12.61
CA ALA A 524 -19.52 -10.86 -11.62
C ALA A 524 -19.92 -9.52 -12.27
N SER A 525 -19.12 -9.03 -13.23
CA SER A 525 -19.43 -7.80 -13.96
C SER A 525 -20.66 -7.92 -14.86
N THR A 526 -20.97 -9.11 -15.38
CA THR A 526 -22.22 -9.35 -16.14
C THR A 526 -23.42 -9.39 -15.18
N ALA A 527 -23.25 -10.01 -14.01
CA ALA A 527 -24.26 -10.11 -12.95
C ALA A 527 -24.56 -8.76 -12.29
N ASN A 528 -23.60 -7.85 -12.21
CA ASN A 528 -23.80 -6.46 -11.77
C ASN A 528 -22.85 -5.49 -12.49
N PRO A 529 -23.27 -4.92 -13.63
CA PRO A 529 -22.43 -4.02 -14.42
C PRO A 529 -22.21 -2.65 -13.79
N ALA A 530 -22.98 -2.30 -12.75
CA ALA A 530 -22.87 -1.04 -12.02
C ALA A 530 -21.93 -1.13 -10.81
N HIS A 531 -21.27 -2.27 -10.59
CA HIS A 531 -20.30 -2.44 -9.51
C HIS A 531 -18.88 -2.07 -9.97
N SER A 532 -18.40 -0.89 -9.54
CA SER A 532 -17.07 -0.36 -9.94
C SER A 532 -15.92 -1.31 -9.57
N GLN A 533 -15.95 -1.87 -8.35
CA GLN A 533 -14.90 -2.78 -7.88
C GLN A 533 -14.81 -4.08 -8.70
N SER A 534 -15.92 -4.58 -9.25
CA SER A 534 -15.88 -5.71 -10.21
C SER A 534 -15.08 -5.36 -11.46
N GLN A 535 -15.21 -4.12 -11.96
CA GLN A 535 -14.43 -3.64 -13.11
C GLN A 535 -12.96 -3.46 -12.76
N LEU A 536 -12.66 -2.91 -11.58
CA LEU A 536 -11.27 -2.73 -11.13
C LEU A 536 -10.55 -4.08 -10.99
N MET A 537 -11.20 -5.08 -10.39
CA MET A 537 -10.64 -6.44 -10.31
C MET A 537 -10.52 -7.09 -11.70
N LEU A 538 -11.48 -6.89 -12.60
CA LEU A 538 -11.40 -7.36 -13.99
C LEU A 538 -10.22 -6.71 -14.73
N ALA A 539 -9.98 -5.42 -14.53
CA ALA A 539 -8.81 -4.71 -15.06
C ALA A 539 -7.51 -5.34 -14.56
N ALA A 540 -7.45 -5.66 -13.27
CA ALA A 540 -6.32 -6.32 -12.64
C ALA A 540 -6.08 -7.72 -13.22
N ALA A 541 -7.13 -8.51 -13.44
CA ALA A 541 -7.05 -9.83 -14.07
C ALA A 541 -6.51 -9.76 -15.51
N HIS A 542 -7.01 -8.81 -16.31
CA HIS A 542 -6.50 -8.58 -17.65
C HIS A 542 -5.04 -8.11 -17.64
N TYR A 543 -4.68 -7.20 -16.75
CA TYR A 543 -3.29 -6.73 -16.60
C TYR A 543 -2.35 -7.89 -16.27
N GLU A 544 -2.72 -8.73 -15.29
CA GLU A 544 -1.97 -9.93 -14.91
C GLU A 544 -1.80 -10.94 -16.03
N LYS A 545 -2.76 -11.02 -16.94
CA LYS A 545 -2.72 -11.89 -18.12
C LYS A 545 -1.90 -11.28 -19.28
N GLY A 546 -1.59 -9.98 -19.22
CA GLY A 546 -0.93 -9.22 -20.27
C GLY A 546 -1.89 -8.57 -21.28
N ASP A 547 -3.19 -8.63 -21.04
CA ASP A 547 -4.25 -8.07 -21.90
C ASP A 547 -4.44 -6.57 -21.62
N ARG A 548 -3.51 -5.73 -22.10
CA ARG A 548 -3.48 -4.29 -21.77
C ARG A 548 -4.72 -3.51 -22.23
N LEU A 549 -5.23 -3.76 -23.45
CA LEU A 549 -6.41 -3.06 -23.98
C LEU A 549 -7.71 -3.37 -23.21
N PRO A 550 -8.06 -4.65 -22.93
CA PRO A 550 -9.18 -4.97 -22.04
C PRO A 550 -8.99 -4.46 -20.60
N SER A 551 -7.76 -4.42 -20.10
CA SER A 551 -7.46 -3.87 -18.77
C SER A 551 -7.80 -2.38 -18.69
N GLU A 552 -7.31 -1.58 -19.65
CA GLU A 552 -7.61 -0.15 -19.74
C GLU A 552 -9.11 0.11 -19.90
N GLN A 553 -9.79 -0.67 -20.75
CA GLN A 553 -11.24 -0.59 -20.90
C GLN A 553 -11.95 -0.82 -19.56
N ALA A 554 -11.57 -1.84 -18.80
CA ALA A 554 -12.18 -2.11 -17.51
C ALA A 554 -11.91 -0.98 -16.49
N LEU A 555 -10.74 -0.33 -16.52
CA LEU A 555 -10.46 0.88 -15.72
C LEU A 555 -11.33 2.06 -16.14
N ASP A 556 -11.51 2.31 -17.44
CA ASP A 556 -12.39 3.37 -17.94
C ASP A 556 -13.83 3.15 -17.48
N ASN A 557 -14.29 1.90 -17.52
CA ASN A 557 -15.61 1.51 -17.01
C ASN A 557 -15.74 1.70 -15.50
N ALA A 558 -14.72 1.31 -14.71
CA ALA A 558 -14.69 1.58 -13.27
C ALA A 558 -14.78 3.09 -12.99
N ASN A 559 -13.99 3.90 -13.71
CA ASN A 559 -13.93 5.35 -13.53
C ASN A 559 -15.24 6.04 -13.91
N ARG A 560 -15.95 5.54 -14.93
CA ARG A 560 -17.28 6.06 -15.32
C ARG A 560 -18.35 5.73 -14.27
N ILE A 561 -18.23 4.60 -13.57
CA ILE A 561 -19.18 4.18 -12.54
C ILE A 561 -18.93 4.95 -11.24
N ASP A 562 -17.67 5.16 -10.89
CA ASP A 562 -17.23 5.83 -9.67
C ASP A 562 -15.98 6.68 -9.96
N ASP A 563 -16.19 7.94 -10.31
CA ASP A 563 -15.15 8.90 -10.72
C ASP A 563 -14.38 9.49 -9.54
N ASP A 564 -14.91 9.36 -8.33
CA ASP A 564 -14.27 9.77 -7.08
C ASP A 564 -13.37 8.67 -6.49
N ASP A 565 -13.30 7.45 -7.06
CA ASP A 565 -12.51 6.33 -6.50
C ASP A 565 -11.00 6.54 -6.66
N PRO A 566 -10.24 6.71 -5.55
CA PRO A 566 -8.79 6.86 -5.62
C PRO A 566 -8.09 5.57 -6.03
N ALA A 567 -8.66 4.38 -5.79
CA ALA A 567 -8.02 3.11 -6.15
C ALA A 567 -7.76 2.97 -7.65
N ILE A 568 -8.60 3.61 -8.47
CA ILE A 568 -8.44 3.68 -9.93
C ILE A 568 -7.17 4.46 -10.30
N SER A 569 -6.96 5.62 -9.66
CA SER A 569 -5.77 6.44 -9.90
C SER A 569 -4.50 5.79 -9.36
N ALA A 570 -4.58 5.07 -8.23
CA ALA A 570 -3.46 4.27 -7.72
C ALA A 570 -3.06 3.16 -8.71
N PHE A 571 -4.06 2.44 -9.27
CA PHE A 571 -3.82 1.43 -10.31
C PHE A 571 -3.11 2.05 -11.52
N ARG A 572 -3.64 3.15 -12.07
CA ARG A 572 -3.04 3.84 -13.22
C ARG A 572 -1.61 4.30 -12.92
N THR A 573 -1.37 4.85 -11.73
CA THR A 573 -0.02 5.26 -11.29
C THR A 573 0.94 4.08 -11.30
N ALA A 574 0.56 2.93 -10.74
CA ALA A 574 1.40 1.74 -10.71
C ALA A 574 1.72 1.20 -12.11
N VAL A 575 0.75 1.23 -13.03
CA VAL A 575 0.94 0.84 -14.43
C VAL A 575 1.84 1.82 -15.18
N ASP A 576 1.62 3.12 -15.01
CA ASP A 576 2.43 4.16 -15.66
C ASP A 576 3.89 4.13 -15.19
N ILE A 577 4.15 3.83 -13.91
CA ILE A 577 5.50 3.57 -13.40
C ILE A 577 6.11 2.34 -14.08
N ASP A 578 5.34 1.24 -14.21
CA ASP A 578 5.80 0.00 -14.87
C ASP A 578 6.14 0.21 -16.35
N ASP A 579 5.36 1.04 -17.02
CA ASP A 579 5.47 1.38 -18.45
C ASP A 579 6.42 2.56 -18.72
N TYR A 580 7.02 3.15 -17.68
CA TYR A 580 7.90 4.33 -17.75
C TYR A 580 7.20 5.58 -18.35
N ASN A 581 5.87 5.64 -18.28
CA ASN A 581 5.07 6.83 -18.59
C ASN A 581 5.10 7.79 -17.40
N ALA A 582 6.22 8.48 -17.22
CA ALA A 582 6.45 9.24 -16.00
C ALA A 582 5.53 10.47 -15.84
N ASP A 583 5.07 11.08 -16.94
CA ASP A 583 4.09 12.18 -16.89
C ASP A 583 2.69 11.67 -16.46
N GLY A 584 2.27 10.52 -17.01
CA GLY A 584 1.05 9.84 -16.58
C GLY A 584 1.11 9.43 -15.11
N ALA A 585 2.24 8.88 -14.67
CA ALA A 585 2.45 8.49 -13.28
C ALA A 585 2.26 9.66 -12.32
N ILE A 586 2.89 10.82 -12.57
CA ILE A 586 2.74 12.02 -11.73
C ILE A 586 1.30 12.54 -11.77
N SER A 587 0.68 12.62 -12.95
CA SER A 587 -0.70 13.11 -13.08
C SER A 587 -1.70 12.23 -12.34
N ASN A 588 -1.58 10.91 -12.46
CA ASN A 588 -2.46 9.95 -11.78
C ASN A 588 -2.19 9.90 -10.26
N ALA A 589 -0.93 10.07 -9.84
CA ALA A 589 -0.54 10.22 -8.44
C ALA A 589 -1.19 11.46 -7.79
N GLN A 590 -1.15 12.61 -8.48
CA GLN A 590 -1.82 13.83 -8.02
C GLN A 590 -3.36 13.69 -8.02
N GLU A 591 -3.91 12.99 -9.01
CA GLU A 591 -5.35 12.70 -9.06
C GLU A 591 -5.79 11.76 -7.92
N PHE A 592 -4.97 10.77 -7.54
CA PHE A 592 -5.19 9.94 -6.35
C PHE A 592 -5.35 10.83 -5.10
N LEU A 593 -4.43 11.77 -4.90
CA LEU A 593 -4.50 12.73 -3.80
C LEU A 593 -5.77 13.58 -3.84
N ARG A 594 -6.14 14.08 -5.02
CA ARG A 594 -7.34 14.90 -5.20
C ARG A 594 -8.60 14.12 -4.85
N ARG A 595 -8.71 12.88 -5.32
CA ARG A 595 -9.86 11.99 -5.06
C ARG A 595 -9.94 11.57 -3.59
N SER A 596 -8.82 11.18 -2.99
CA SER A 596 -8.75 10.87 -1.56
C SER A 596 -9.17 12.06 -0.69
N ARG A 597 -8.77 13.29 -1.05
CA ARG A 597 -9.22 14.54 -0.42
C ARG A 597 -10.69 14.83 -0.61
N ALA A 598 -11.22 14.59 -1.81
CA ALA A 598 -12.63 14.84 -2.12
C ALA A 598 -13.55 13.90 -1.33
N ARG A 599 -13.10 12.66 -1.12
CA ARG A 599 -13.70 11.69 -0.20
C ARG A 599 -13.27 11.88 1.26
N GLY A 600 -12.54 12.96 1.55
CA GLY A 600 -11.98 13.42 2.84
C GLY A 600 -11.29 12.36 3.71
N GLY A 601 -10.75 11.31 3.10
CA GLY A 601 -9.98 10.30 3.81
C GLY A 601 -8.76 10.91 4.50
N ASP A 602 -8.40 10.34 5.66
CA ASP A 602 -7.09 10.57 6.27
C ASP A 602 -6.01 10.03 5.33
N PHE A 603 -4.96 10.81 5.10
CA PHE A 603 -3.94 10.51 4.10
C PHE A 603 -2.99 9.39 4.53
N SER A 604 -3.22 8.79 5.70
CA SER A 604 -2.33 7.87 6.42
C SER A 604 -1.94 6.60 5.66
N GLY A 605 -2.52 6.36 4.47
CA GLY A 605 -2.05 5.37 3.52
C GLY A 605 -2.07 5.88 2.09
N LEU A 606 -1.12 6.76 1.71
CA LEU A 606 -0.86 7.10 0.31
C LEU A 606 -0.45 5.85 -0.47
N GLY A 607 -1.45 5.09 -0.95
CA GLY A 607 -1.37 3.99 -1.91
C GLY A 607 -0.05 3.23 -1.88
N ALA A 608 0.25 2.54 -0.79
CA ALA A 608 1.35 1.60 -0.79
C ALA A 608 1.01 0.51 -1.80
N ASN A 609 1.86 0.31 -2.82
CA ASN A 609 1.85 -0.98 -3.48
C ASN A 609 2.58 -1.95 -2.55
N ALA A 610 2.19 -3.22 -2.56
CA ALA A 610 2.80 -4.25 -1.73
C ALA A 610 4.25 -4.61 -2.17
N SER A 611 4.92 -3.72 -2.92
CA SER A 611 6.22 -3.97 -3.53
C SER A 611 7.31 -2.92 -3.27
N ALA A 612 6.97 -1.63 -3.04
CA ALA A 612 7.97 -0.57 -3.13
C ALA A 612 7.65 0.72 -2.32
N GLY A 613 6.84 0.63 -1.27
CA GLY A 613 6.39 1.83 -0.53
C GLY A 613 5.27 2.58 -1.26
N SER A 614 5.15 3.89 -1.05
CA SER A 614 4.07 4.69 -1.67
C SER A 614 4.23 4.80 -3.19
N THR A 615 3.22 4.37 -3.96
CA THR A 615 3.16 4.55 -5.43
C THR A 615 3.27 6.03 -5.82
N LEU A 616 2.73 6.91 -4.98
CA LEU A 616 2.83 8.35 -5.15
C LEU A 616 4.29 8.82 -5.13
N ASN A 617 5.06 8.43 -4.11
CA ASN A 617 6.46 8.85 -3.98
C ASN A 617 7.28 8.33 -5.17
N ASN A 618 7.03 7.09 -5.58
CA ASN A 618 7.72 6.46 -6.71
C ASN A 618 7.44 7.17 -8.05
N ALA A 619 6.26 7.76 -8.25
CA ALA A 619 5.96 8.53 -9.46
C ALA A 619 6.89 9.75 -9.64
N PHE A 620 7.16 10.50 -8.56
CA PHE A 620 8.08 11.65 -8.60
C PHE A 620 9.55 11.22 -8.71
N ARG A 621 9.95 10.16 -7.97
CA ARG A 621 11.32 9.62 -8.00
C ARG A 621 11.69 9.03 -9.37
N LEU A 622 10.71 8.54 -10.13
CA LEU A 622 10.93 8.05 -11.49
C LEU A 622 11.60 9.14 -12.35
N GLN A 623 11.14 10.40 -12.26
CA GLN A 623 11.73 11.57 -12.94
C GLN A 623 12.83 12.31 -12.13
N GLY A 624 13.42 11.70 -11.10
CA GLY A 624 14.48 12.34 -10.30
C GLY A 624 14.00 13.49 -9.42
N LEU A 625 12.70 13.57 -9.11
CA LEU A 625 12.11 14.61 -8.28
C LEU A 625 12.02 14.17 -6.81
N ASP A 626 13.12 13.68 -6.24
CA ASP A 626 13.13 12.98 -4.94
C ASP A 626 12.62 13.82 -3.76
N ALA A 627 12.98 15.10 -3.67
CA ALA A 627 12.50 15.99 -2.60
C ALA A 627 10.97 16.12 -2.56
N TRP A 628 10.32 16.14 -3.73
CA TRP A 628 8.87 16.21 -3.84
C TRP A 628 8.21 14.89 -3.43
N GLY A 629 8.81 13.75 -3.79
CA GLY A 629 8.36 12.45 -3.29
C GLY A 629 8.47 12.34 -1.76
N ARG A 630 9.58 12.79 -1.16
CA ARG A 630 9.78 12.77 0.30
C ARG A 630 8.77 13.61 1.07
N TYR A 631 8.42 14.78 0.54
CA TYR A 631 7.41 15.66 1.12
C TYR A 631 6.10 14.92 1.43
N TYR A 632 5.66 14.08 0.49
CA TYR A 632 4.44 13.31 0.67
C TYR A 632 4.58 12.22 1.73
N GLY A 633 5.68 11.47 1.74
CA GLY A 633 5.98 10.50 2.81
C GLY A 633 5.99 11.13 4.21
N ASP A 634 6.60 12.31 4.36
CA ASP A 634 6.65 13.04 5.63
C ASP A 634 5.30 13.63 6.05
N ALA A 635 4.48 14.08 5.09
CA ALA A 635 3.17 14.67 5.37
C ALA A 635 2.15 13.64 5.88
N VAL A 636 2.30 12.37 5.47
CA VAL A 636 1.33 11.30 5.74
C VAL A 636 1.83 10.22 6.69
N PHE A 637 3.00 10.43 7.30
CA PHE A 637 3.59 9.45 8.20
C PHE A 637 2.61 9.03 9.30
N ASP A 638 2.32 7.72 9.35
CA ASP A 638 1.49 7.08 10.37
C ASP A 638 2.36 6.01 11.08
N PRO A 639 2.54 6.11 12.42
CA PRO A 639 3.35 5.16 13.18
C PRO A 639 2.76 3.74 13.24
N PHE A 640 1.53 3.52 12.80
CA PHE A 640 0.88 2.21 12.70
C PHE A 640 0.93 1.59 11.29
N LYS A 641 1.49 2.30 10.30
CA LYS A 641 1.62 1.82 8.92
C LYS A 641 3.08 1.59 8.53
N GLY A 642 3.36 0.41 7.97
CA GLY A 642 4.72 0.08 7.54
C GLY A 642 5.27 1.00 6.43
N SER A 643 4.41 1.54 5.56
CA SER A 643 4.80 2.41 4.44
C SER A 643 5.53 3.68 4.90
N GLY A 644 5.07 4.31 5.98
CA GLY A 644 5.71 5.50 6.53
C GLY A 644 7.15 5.23 6.99
N TYR A 645 7.41 4.08 7.58
CA TYR A 645 8.77 3.68 7.96
C TYR A 645 9.64 3.31 6.75
N ILE A 646 9.06 2.73 5.69
CA ILE A 646 9.82 2.48 4.46
C ILE A 646 10.20 3.81 3.80
N ASP A 647 9.30 4.79 3.74
CA ASP A 647 9.62 6.13 3.23
C ASP A 647 10.71 6.80 4.09
N GLN A 648 10.65 6.67 5.42
CA GLN A 648 11.72 7.14 6.31
C GLN A 648 13.06 6.40 6.10
N SER A 649 13.03 5.11 5.77
CA SER A 649 14.25 4.34 5.50
C SER A 649 14.99 4.88 4.27
N ILE A 650 14.24 5.29 3.25
CA ILE A 650 14.74 5.84 1.98
C ILE A 650 15.16 7.30 2.14
N LYS A 651 14.54 8.05 3.06
CA LYS A 651 14.83 9.47 3.28
C LYS A 651 16.30 9.72 3.59
N GLY A 652 16.89 8.91 4.48
CA GLY A 652 18.27 9.05 4.92
C GLY A 652 18.55 10.39 5.63
N SER A 653 19.82 10.75 5.75
CA SER A 653 20.28 12.03 6.31
C SER A 653 21.46 12.58 5.52
N ILE A 654 21.69 13.89 5.58
CA ILE A 654 22.86 14.50 4.93
C ILE A 654 24.14 14.10 5.68
N PHE A 655 25.14 13.66 4.92
CA PHE A 655 26.51 13.51 5.40
C PHE A 655 27.30 14.77 4.99
N PRO A 656 27.76 15.60 5.95
CA PRO A 656 28.24 16.95 5.65
C PRO A 656 29.70 17.04 5.18
N PHE A 657 30.44 15.92 5.17
CA PHE A 657 31.85 15.88 4.81
C PHE A 657 32.07 15.42 3.36
N VAL A 658 33.04 16.04 2.67
CA VAL A 658 33.56 15.66 1.34
C VAL A 658 34.99 15.16 1.51
N ASN A 659 35.08 13.90 1.94
CA ASN A 659 36.31 13.20 2.27
C ASN A 659 36.34 11.77 1.70
N ALA A 660 35.42 11.43 0.78
CA ALA A 660 35.31 10.07 0.25
C ALA A 660 36.29 9.82 -0.90
N THR A 661 36.90 8.64 -0.93
CA THR A 661 37.86 8.22 -1.97
C THR A 661 37.20 7.53 -3.16
N SER A 662 35.90 7.23 -3.07
CA SER A 662 35.11 6.58 -4.12
C SER A 662 34.20 7.59 -4.81
N PHE A 663 34.10 7.50 -6.14
CA PHE A 663 33.21 8.32 -6.97
C PHE A 663 31.72 8.10 -6.71
N SER A 664 31.33 7.00 -6.05
CA SER A 664 29.95 6.73 -5.66
C SER A 664 29.51 7.44 -4.37
N ASP A 665 30.46 7.93 -3.58
CA ASP A 665 30.25 8.22 -2.15
C ASP A 665 30.50 9.69 -1.80
N ASP A 666 30.54 10.63 -2.76
CA ASP A 666 31.09 11.99 -2.52
C ASP A 666 30.12 13.14 -2.85
N ASN A 667 28.91 13.12 -2.27
CA ASN A 667 27.93 14.19 -2.43
C ASN A 667 27.30 14.65 -1.08
N VAL A 668 27.39 15.95 -0.78
CA VAL A 668 26.84 16.62 0.44
C VAL A 668 25.41 17.14 0.27
N ILE A 669 24.87 17.04 -0.94
CA ILE A 669 23.55 17.55 -1.32
C ILE A 669 22.53 16.41 -1.33
N GLN A 670 23.01 15.19 -1.54
CA GLN A 670 22.21 13.98 -1.52
C GLN A 670 22.09 13.45 -0.09
N TYR A 671 20.89 13.00 0.22
CA TYR A 671 20.65 12.29 1.47
C TYR A 671 21.18 10.87 1.34
N ARG A 672 21.92 10.41 2.35
CA ARG A 672 22.48 9.07 2.40
C ARG A 672 21.74 8.23 3.41
N ASN A 673 21.58 6.94 3.12
CA ASN A 673 21.12 6.00 4.11
C ASN A 673 22.08 5.99 5.30
N ASN A 674 21.54 5.92 6.51
CA ASN A 674 22.30 5.85 7.75
C ASN A 674 21.92 4.58 8.53
N ALA A 675 22.56 4.32 9.67
CA ALA A 675 22.20 3.16 10.51
C ALA A 675 20.72 3.17 10.94
N SER A 676 20.12 4.36 11.12
CA SER A 676 18.70 4.51 11.43
C SER A 676 17.75 4.16 10.27
N SER A 677 18.21 4.26 9.01
CA SER A 677 17.44 3.84 7.82
C SER A 677 17.06 2.36 7.94
N TYR A 678 18.00 1.51 8.34
CA TYR A 678 17.76 0.08 8.49
C TYR A 678 16.83 -0.23 9.68
N SER A 679 16.86 0.60 10.73
CA SER A 679 15.90 0.51 11.84
C SER A 679 14.46 0.74 11.37
N SER A 680 14.24 1.77 10.56
CA SER A 680 12.92 2.05 9.96
C SER A 680 12.49 0.94 9.02
N PHE A 681 13.41 0.41 8.20
CA PHE A 681 13.12 -0.73 7.33
C PHE A 681 12.57 -1.93 8.12
N ILE A 682 13.21 -2.31 9.23
CA ILE A 682 12.75 -3.43 10.08
C ILE A 682 11.43 -3.11 10.78
N GLN A 683 11.24 -1.89 11.29
CA GLN A 683 9.96 -1.48 11.88
C GLN A 683 8.83 -1.50 10.84
N GLY A 684 9.12 -1.09 9.61
CA GLY A 684 8.20 -1.18 8.47
C GLY A 684 7.78 -2.62 8.18
N LEU A 685 8.73 -3.56 8.16
CA LEU A 685 8.43 -5.00 7.99
C LEU A 685 7.67 -5.59 9.18
N LEU A 686 7.91 -5.13 10.41
CA LEU A 686 7.16 -5.59 11.59
C LEU A 686 5.68 -5.19 11.51
N LEU A 687 5.39 -4.02 10.95
CA LEU A 687 4.03 -3.52 10.74
C LEU A 687 3.39 -3.99 9.43
N SER A 688 4.17 -4.30 8.40
CA SER A 688 3.70 -4.72 7.07
C SER A 688 4.68 -5.72 6.44
N PRO A 689 4.69 -7.00 6.87
CA PRO A 689 5.74 -7.97 6.55
C PRO A 689 5.89 -8.32 5.05
N HIS A 690 4.84 -8.11 4.25
CA HIS A 690 4.80 -8.51 2.84
C HIS A 690 4.82 -7.31 1.86
N MET A 691 4.93 -6.08 2.35
CA MET A 691 4.84 -4.86 1.51
C MET A 691 6.07 -4.61 0.61
N LEU A 692 7.13 -5.41 0.74
CA LEU A 692 8.31 -5.34 -0.13
C LEU A 692 8.55 -6.65 -0.89
N SER A 693 7.55 -7.53 -0.93
CA SER A 693 7.63 -8.79 -1.67
C SER A 693 6.84 -8.70 -2.95
N GLY A 694 7.28 -7.82 -3.84
CA GLY A 694 6.70 -7.66 -5.17
C GLY A 694 7.56 -8.23 -6.28
N ARG A 695 6.94 -8.52 -7.41
CA ARG A 695 7.66 -8.92 -8.62
C ARG A 695 8.42 -7.73 -9.19
N SER A 696 9.66 -7.97 -9.61
CA SER A 696 10.49 -6.97 -10.28
C SER A 696 10.10 -6.76 -11.75
N ARG A 697 9.37 -7.71 -12.33
CA ARG A 697 9.08 -7.76 -13.78
C ARG A 697 7.72 -7.16 -14.20
N ALA A 698 6.87 -6.79 -13.26
CA ALA A 698 5.56 -6.21 -13.51
C ALA A 698 5.08 -5.45 -12.28
N ALA A 699 4.16 -4.50 -12.46
CA ALA A 699 3.47 -3.89 -11.32
C ALA A 699 2.80 -4.99 -10.47
N THR A 700 2.97 -4.91 -9.15
CA THR A 700 2.29 -5.78 -8.21
C THR A 700 1.07 -5.02 -7.68
N LEU A 701 -0.09 -5.32 -8.26
CA LEU A 701 -1.37 -4.69 -7.90
C LEU A 701 -2.02 -5.34 -6.68
N PHE A 702 -1.67 -6.60 -6.42
CA PHE A 702 -2.05 -7.39 -5.25
C PHE A 702 -1.02 -8.50 -5.05
N ASP A 703 -0.93 -9.02 -3.83
CA ASP A 703 0.00 -10.09 -3.49
C ASP A 703 -0.36 -11.41 -4.21
N VAL A 704 0.52 -11.83 -5.12
CA VAL A 704 0.43 -13.11 -5.84
C VAL A 704 1.67 -13.93 -5.55
N PRO A 705 1.56 -15.24 -5.27
CA PRO A 705 2.72 -16.10 -5.10
C PRO A 705 3.68 -16.06 -6.28
N PHE A 706 4.95 -15.84 -5.98
CA PHE A 706 6.03 -15.86 -6.98
C PHE A 706 7.36 -16.22 -6.32
N ILE A 707 8.29 -16.63 -7.18
CA ILE A 707 9.72 -16.70 -6.86
C ILE A 707 10.46 -16.13 -8.06
N GLU A 708 11.32 -15.17 -7.80
CA GLU A 708 12.15 -14.52 -8.80
C GLU A 708 13.60 -14.59 -8.34
N GLY A 709 14.49 -14.82 -9.29
CA GLY A 709 15.93 -14.71 -9.06
C GLY A 709 16.52 -13.76 -10.09
N SER A 710 17.60 -13.07 -9.73
CA SER A 710 18.40 -12.34 -10.70
C SER A 710 19.89 -12.61 -10.52
N LEU A 711 20.61 -12.55 -11.63
CA LEU A 711 22.06 -12.59 -11.68
C LEU A 711 22.52 -11.42 -12.52
N GLY A 712 23.44 -10.64 -11.97
CA GLY A 712 24.04 -9.51 -12.67
C GLY A 712 25.56 -9.59 -12.68
N GLY A 713 26.14 -8.99 -13.70
CA GLY A 713 27.58 -8.87 -13.87
C GLY A 713 27.89 -7.55 -14.55
N GLY A 714 29.04 -6.99 -14.22
CA GLY A 714 29.41 -5.67 -14.71
C GLY A 714 30.89 -5.37 -14.55
N ILE A 715 31.22 -4.14 -14.90
CA ILE A 715 32.54 -3.58 -14.72
C ILE A 715 32.42 -2.19 -14.09
N ASN A 716 33.39 -1.82 -13.26
CA ASN A 716 33.72 -0.43 -13.01
C ASN A 716 35.09 -0.14 -13.62
N SER A 717 35.33 1.12 -13.96
CA SER A 717 36.63 1.56 -14.43
C SER A 717 36.90 2.99 -14.03
N VAL A 718 38.06 3.26 -13.43
CA VAL A 718 38.55 4.61 -13.11
C VAL A 718 39.92 4.75 -13.76
N ASP A 719 40.16 5.85 -14.47
CA ASP A 719 41.45 6.17 -15.10
C ASP A 719 42.04 5.04 -15.96
N GLY A 720 41.16 4.25 -16.59
CA GLY A 720 41.53 3.14 -17.47
C GLY A 720 41.80 1.80 -16.76
N HIS A 721 41.80 1.75 -15.44
CA HIS A 721 41.82 0.50 -14.67
C HIS A 721 40.40 -0.04 -14.61
N THR A 722 40.18 -1.28 -15.05
CA THR A 722 38.86 -1.92 -15.03
C THR A 722 38.83 -3.07 -14.03
N ARG A 723 37.73 -3.18 -13.26
CA ARG A 723 37.49 -4.28 -12.31
C ARG A 723 36.07 -4.82 -12.44
N GLY A 724 35.86 -6.02 -11.90
CA GLY A 724 34.61 -6.76 -12.04
C GLY A 724 33.59 -6.43 -10.95
N ILE A 725 32.32 -6.45 -11.34
CA ILE A 725 31.17 -6.38 -10.43
C ILE A 725 30.32 -7.62 -10.68
N GLY A 726 29.75 -8.19 -9.63
CA GLY A 726 28.64 -9.10 -9.80
C GLY A 726 27.64 -9.03 -8.65
N GLU A 727 26.45 -9.50 -8.97
CA GLU A 727 25.31 -9.49 -8.05
C GLU A 727 24.45 -10.74 -8.27
N ALA A 728 23.81 -11.19 -7.20
CA ALA A 728 22.81 -12.23 -7.22
C ALA A 728 21.67 -11.85 -6.27
N GLU A 729 20.44 -12.09 -6.67
CA GLU A 729 19.25 -11.78 -5.88
C GLU A 729 18.27 -12.95 -5.95
N ILE A 730 17.55 -13.20 -4.85
CA ILE A 730 16.41 -14.08 -4.79
C ILE A 730 15.32 -13.44 -3.93
N GLN A 731 14.08 -13.52 -4.39
CA GLN A 731 12.94 -13.03 -3.63
C GLN A 731 11.68 -13.84 -3.95
N GLY A 732 10.73 -13.80 -3.04
CA GLY A 732 9.46 -14.46 -3.26
C GLY A 732 8.43 -14.21 -2.17
N TYR A 733 7.20 -14.58 -2.51
CA TYR A 733 6.04 -14.50 -1.65
C TYR A 733 5.20 -15.77 -1.80
N SER A 734 4.59 -16.22 -0.71
CA SER A 734 3.62 -17.31 -0.70
C SER A 734 2.56 -17.08 0.37
N ASN A 735 1.31 -17.39 0.04
CA ASN A 735 0.14 -17.31 0.93
C ASN A 735 -0.56 -18.67 1.10
N ALA A 736 0.14 -19.78 0.83
CA ALA A 736 -0.48 -21.11 0.76
C ALA A 736 -0.95 -21.69 2.12
N THR A 737 -0.33 -21.29 3.23
CA THR A 737 -0.72 -21.76 4.59
C THR A 737 -0.66 -20.63 5.60
N ILE A 738 0.52 -20.03 5.71
CA ILE A 738 0.74 -18.74 6.37
C ILE A 738 1.40 -17.84 5.33
N PRO A 739 1.03 -16.56 5.22
CA PRO A 739 1.73 -15.60 4.38
C PRO A 739 3.19 -15.49 4.81
N ILE A 740 4.11 -15.71 3.86
CA ILE A 740 5.57 -15.63 4.04
C ILE A 740 6.14 -14.87 2.85
N SER A 741 7.11 -13.99 3.12
CA SER A 741 7.98 -13.47 2.08
C SER A 741 9.44 -13.52 2.49
N PHE A 742 10.31 -13.55 1.48
CA PHE A 742 11.75 -13.55 1.68
C PHE A 742 12.43 -12.74 0.59
N TYR A 743 13.59 -12.20 0.94
CA TYR A 743 14.50 -11.50 0.05
C TYR A 743 15.92 -11.85 0.46
N GLY A 744 16.81 -11.95 -0.53
CA GLY A 744 18.23 -12.11 -0.32
C GLY A 744 18.99 -11.54 -1.50
N ASN A 745 19.98 -10.70 -1.24
CA ASN A 745 20.95 -10.26 -2.24
C ASN A 745 22.39 -10.52 -1.80
N LEU A 746 23.25 -10.65 -2.79
CA LEU A 746 24.69 -10.76 -2.64
C LEU A 746 25.32 -9.90 -3.74
N THR A 747 26.23 -9.01 -3.37
CA THR A 747 26.99 -8.15 -4.27
C THR A 747 28.47 -8.34 -3.99
N TRP A 748 29.26 -8.50 -5.05
CA TRP A 748 30.72 -8.52 -4.96
C TRP A 748 31.29 -7.53 -5.97
N GLU A 749 32.08 -6.58 -5.49
CA GLU A 749 32.65 -5.51 -6.30
C GLU A 749 34.13 -5.35 -5.96
N GLU A 750 34.97 -5.34 -6.99
CA GLU A 750 36.36 -4.92 -6.87
C GLU A 750 36.44 -3.45 -7.29
N LEU A 751 36.88 -2.55 -6.41
CA LEU A 751 37.00 -1.13 -6.74
C LEU A 751 38.25 -0.88 -7.58
N ALA A 752 38.11 -0.21 -8.72
CA ALA A 752 39.21 0.16 -9.60
C ALA A 752 39.86 1.49 -9.19
N LEU A 753 40.37 1.62 -7.96
CA LEU A 753 40.94 2.88 -7.46
C LEU A 753 42.47 2.99 -7.62
N ASP A 754 43.13 2.27 -8.54
CA ASP A 754 44.61 2.31 -8.67
C ASP A 754 45.15 3.67 -9.18
N GLY A 755 46.23 4.21 -8.58
CA GLY A 755 46.85 5.48 -9.03
C GLY A 755 48.27 5.75 -8.49
N ASP A 756 48.85 6.91 -8.83
CA ASP A 756 50.21 7.33 -8.44
C ASP A 756 50.18 8.72 -7.80
N TYR A 757 50.51 8.82 -6.52
CA TYR A 757 50.45 10.08 -5.76
C TYR A 757 51.72 10.93 -6.01
N ARG A 758 51.55 12.21 -6.35
CA ARG A 758 52.63 13.14 -6.73
C ARG A 758 53.80 13.17 -5.74
N ASP A 759 53.51 13.10 -4.44
CA ASP A 759 54.51 13.19 -3.37
C ASP A 759 54.63 11.89 -2.53
N PHE A 760 53.73 10.90 -2.77
CA PHE A 760 53.60 9.70 -1.94
C PHE A 760 53.66 8.35 -2.69
N GLY A 761 54.02 8.34 -3.98
CA GLY A 761 54.21 7.11 -4.77
C GLY A 761 52.93 6.31 -5.08
N GLY A 762 53.10 5.17 -5.76
CA GLY A 762 52.01 4.36 -6.31
C GLY A 762 51.19 3.62 -5.25
N TYR A 763 49.86 3.73 -5.34
CA TYR A 763 48.92 2.97 -4.51
C TYR A 763 48.15 1.96 -5.36
N ALA A 764 48.04 0.73 -4.86
CA ALA A 764 47.26 -0.33 -5.46
C ALA A 764 46.20 -0.77 -4.45
N THR A 765 44.95 -0.39 -4.70
CA THR A 765 43.81 -0.78 -3.85
C THR A 765 43.21 -2.06 -4.41
N GLU A 766 43.58 -3.21 -3.86
CA GLU A 766 42.80 -4.44 -4.05
C GLU A 766 41.53 -4.41 -3.18
N ASN A 767 40.74 -3.33 -3.27
CA ASN A 767 39.54 -3.15 -2.46
C ASN A 767 38.44 -4.10 -2.94
N LYS A 768 38.18 -5.15 -2.16
CA LYS A 768 37.13 -6.15 -2.42
C LYS A 768 35.98 -5.94 -1.46
N LEU A 769 34.85 -5.53 -2.01
CA LEU A 769 33.59 -5.37 -1.31
C LEU A 769 32.75 -6.63 -1.51
N LEU A 770 32.38 -7.30 -0.43
CA LEU A 770 31.37 -8.36 -0.41
C LEU A 770 30.22 -7.91 0.50
N GLY A 771 29.06 -7.67 -0.08
CA GLY A 771 27.86 -7.26 0.65
C GLY A 771 26.74 -8.27 0.46
N GLY A 772 25.94 -8.52 1.48
CA GLY A 772 24.74 -9.33 1.36
C GLY A 772 23.68 -8.92 2.37
N ASN A 773 22.43 -8.86 1.94
CA ASN A 773 21.29 -8.53 2.78
C ASN A 773 20.23 -9.61 2.59
N GLY A 774 19.50 -9.94 3.64
CA GLY A 774 18.34 -10.80 3.50
C GLY A 774 17.37 -10.64 4.64
N TYR A 775 16.10 -10.93 4.35
CA TYR A 775 15.05 -11.02 5.35
C TYR A 775 14.09 -12.17 5.01
N LEU A 776 13.43 -12.66 6.05
CA LEU A 776 12.32 -13.60 6.02
C LEU A 776 11.23 -13.04 6.91
N THR A 777 10.01 -12.91 6.40
CA THR A 777 8.87 -12.44 7.18
C THR A 777 7.73 -13.45 7.15
N ALA A 778 6.89 -13.45 8.18
CA ALA A 778 5.71 -14.28 8.27
C ALA A 778 4.58 -13.59 9.02
N THR A 779 3.35 -13.77 8.55
CA THR A 779 2.12 -13.44 9.29
C THR A 779 1.58 -14.75 9.88
N VAL A 780 1.93 -15.03 11.15
CA VAL A 780 1.73 -16.34 11.80
C VAL A 780 0.27 -16.51 12.24
N THR A 781 -0.31 -15.43 12.75
CA THR A 781 -1.74 -15.29 13.08
C THR A 781 -2.23 -13.97 12.48
N PRO A 782 -3.55 -13.68 12.48
CA PRO A 782 -4.04 -12.37 12.05
C PRO A 782 -3.41 -11.19 12.81
N ASP A 783 -2.93 -11.42 14.03
CA ASP A 783 -2.42 -10.40 14.93
C ASP A 783 -0.90 -10.49 15.12
N ASP A 784 -0.25 -11.61 14.78
CA ASP A 784 1.18 -11.88 15.02
C ASP A 784 2.02 -11.89 13.74
N ARG A 785 3.07 -11.07 13.74
CA ARG A 785 4.03 -10.95 12.63
C ARG A 785 5.45 -11.22 13.13
N VAL A 786 6.26 -11.86 12.31
CA VAL A 786 7.66 -12.17 12.62
C VAL A 786 8.56 -11.72 11.47
N VAL A 787 9.69 -11.11 11.80
CA VAL A 787 10.72 -10.69 10.85
C VAL A 787 12.06 -11.22 11.32
N ALA A 788 12.79 -11.92 10.47
CA ALA A 788 14.18 -12.28 10.69
C ALA A 788 15.03 -11.66 9.59
N TYR A 789 16.18 -11.09 9.93
CA TYR A 789 17.04 -10.41 8.97
C TYR A 789 18.52 -10.70 9.22
N VAL A 790 19.30 -10.54 8.16
CA VAL A 790 20.76 -10.52 8.20
C VAL A 790 21.29 -9.52 7.17
N ASN A 791 22.29 -8.76 7.54
CA ASN A 791 23.07 -7.88 6.69
C ASN A 791 24.55 -8.17 7.00
N HIS A 792 25.35 -8.36 5.97
CA HIS A 792 26.77 -8.65 6.08
C HIS A 792 27.52 -7.83 5.04
N ALA A 793 28.58 -7.17 5.46
CA ALA A 793 29.47 -6.42 4.59
C ALA A 793 30.91 -6.72 4.98
N LYS A 794 31.75 -6.97 3.98
CA LYS A 794 33.18 -7.14 4.13
C LYS A 794 33.89 -6.23 3.13
N ASN A 795 34.88 -5.49 3.62
CA ASN A 795 35.76 -4.65 2.82
C ASN A 795 37.21 -5.00 3.16
N ASP A 796 37.90 -5.62 2.21
CA ASP A 796 39.33 -5.88 2.30
C ASP A 796 40.05 -4.90 1.37
N GLY A 797 41.00 -4.12 1.90
CA GLY A 797 41.74 -3.11 1.15
C GLY A 797 43.22 -3.02 1.53
N THR A 798 44.05 -2.62 0.58
CA THR A 798 45.49 -2.36 0.80
C THR A 798 45.83 -1.00 0.26
N LEU A 799 46.64 -0.25 1.00
CA LEU A 799 47.17 1.05 0.65
C LEU A 799 48.69 0.98 0.76
N ASN A 800 49.40 1.26 -0.33
CA ASN A 800 50.85 1.44 -0.31
C ASN A 800 51.13 2.94 -0.42
N ALA A 801 51.89 3.50 0.52
CA ALA A 801 52.27 4.91 0.54
C ALA A 801 53.79 5.03 0.78
N LEU A 802 54.48 5.67 -0.17
CA LEU A 802 55.86 6.12 -0.05
C LEU A 802 55.86 7.45 0.73
N SER A 803 56.68 7.62 1.77
CA SER A 803 56.89 8.96 2.34
C SER A 803 58.35 9.37 2.12
N THR A 804 58.55 10.47 1.39
CA THR A 804 59.87 11.09 1.19
C THR A 804 60.10 12.28 2.13
N ASP A 805 59.17 12.53 3.07
CA ASP A 805 59.17 13.72 3.92
C ASP A 805 60.07 13.57 5.17
N PRO A 806 61.14 14.38 5.32
CA PRO A 806 62.06 14.34 6.45
C PRO A 806 61.44 14.85 7.78
N THR A 807 60.21 15.38 7.77
CA THR A 807 59.52 15.79 9.01
C THR A 807 58.81 14.61 9.70
N LEU A 808 58.28 13.67 8.92
CA LEU A 808 57.67 12.42 9.41
C LEU A 808 58.73 11.45 9.97
N SER A 809 59.94 11.43 9.41
CA SER A 809 61.07 10.70 9.98
C SER A 809 61.44 11.22 11.38
N THR A 810 61.20 12.50 11.66
CA THR A 810 61.48 13.13 12.97
C THR A 810 60.43 12.74 14.02
N ILE A 811 59.14 12.68 13.66
CA ILE A 811 58.03 12.31 14.56
C ILE A 811 58.09 10.81 14.92
N LEU A 812 58.33 9.94 13.93
CA LEU A 812 58.47 8.50 14.14
C LEU A 812 59.71 8.16 14.98
N ASN A 813 60.82 8.89 14.82
CA ASN A 813 62.04 8.71 15.62
C ASN A 813 61.88 9.09 17.10
N LEU A 814 61.04 10.09 17.44
CA LEU A 814 60.90 10.58 18.82
C LEU A 814 59.91 9.76 19.68
N GLY A 815 58.99 9.00 19.08
CA GLY A 815 57.94 8.27 19.81
C GLY A 815 58.08 6.75 19.84
N VAL A 816 58.55 6.13 18.75
CA VAL A 816 58.53 4.65 18.58
C VAL A 816 59.94 4.05 18.58
N PHE A 817 60.92 4.74 17.98
CA PHE A 817 62.27 4.18 17.79
C PHE A 817 63.23 4.43 18.96
N ASP A 818 63.11 5.56 19.68
CA ASP A 818 64.03 5.91 20.78
C ASP A 818 64.02 4.93 21.99
N PRO A 819 62.90 4.29 22.39
CA PRO A 819 62.93 3.30 23.47
C PRO A 819 63.53 1.94 23.06
N ILE A 820 63.48 1.59 21.76
CA ILE A 820 63.76 0.23 21.26
C ILE A 820 65.13 0.15 20.58
N LEU A 821 65.50 1.12 19.75
CA LEU A 821 66.74 1.09 18.95
C LEU A 821 67.94 1.70 19.69
N THR A 822 67.72 2.70 20.55
CA THR A 822 68.78 3.37 21.32
C THR A 822 69.54 2.42 22.26
N PRO A 823 68.92 1.43 22.92
CA PRO A 823 69.63 0.38 23.65
C PRO A 823 70.42 -0.61 22.76
N ILE A 824 70.00 -0.80 21.51
CA ILE A 824 70.55 -1.82 20.59
C ILE A 824 71.75 -1.26 19.80
N PHE A 825 71.67 -0.02 19.32
CA PHE A 825 72.66 0.58 18.42
C PHE A 825 73.60 1.59 19.08
N GLY A 826 73.34 2.00 20.33
CA GLY A 826 74.25 2.84 21.14
C GLY A 826 74.40 4.30 20.67
N PHE A 827 73.77 4.69 19.55
CA PHE A 827 73.68 6.05 19.03
C PHE A 827 72.33 6.22 18.31
N PRO A 828 71.66 7.38 18.38
CA PRO A 828 70.50 7.63 17.53
C PRO A 828 70.95 7.71 16.06
N PRO A 829 70.26 7.06 15.11
CA PRO A 829 70.53 7.24 13.68
C PRO A 829 70.30 8.72 13.30
N ALA A 830 71.09 9.23 12.35
CA ALA A 830 70.97 10.63 11.93
C ALA A 830 69.58 10.89 11.31
N PRO A 831 68.94 12.05 11.57
CA PRO A 831 67.48 12.19 11.42
C PRO A 831 67.00 12.51 9.98
N ASP A 832 67.90 12.85 9.06
CA ASP A 832 67.54 13.71 7.92
C ASP A 832 67.53 13.02 6.54
N GLU A 833 67.87 11.72 6.40
CA GLU A 833 68.18 11.12 5.09
C GLU A 833 67.63 9.71 4.80
N LEU A 834 66.67 9.18 5.58
CA LEU A 834 66.20 7.79 5.41
C LEU A 834 64.81 7.71 4.74
N PRO A 835 64.68 7.25 3.48
CA PRO A 835 63.38 7.03 2.84
C PRO A 835 62.66 5.82 3.45
N LEU A 836 61.48 6.05 4.05
CA LEU A 836 60.65 5.01 4.67
C LEU A 836 59.43 4.70 3.79
N TYR A 837 59.21 3.42 3.55
CA TYR A 837 58.05 2.89 2.82
C TYR A 837 57.01 2.44 3.84
N ARG A 838 55.74 2.83 3.65
CA ARG A 838 54.64 2.42 4.53
C ARG A 838 53.56 1.71 3.72
N THR A 839 53.22 0.50 4.11
CA THR A 839 52.05 -0.22 3.58
C THR A 839 51.02 -0.35 4.69
N GLN A 840 49.79 0.08 4.44
CA GLN A 840 48.65 -0.10 5.31
C GLN A 840 47.69 -1.11 4.69
N VAL A 841 47.35 -2.17 5.42
CA VAL A 841 46.35 -3.16 5.01
C VAL A 841 45.17 -3.06 5.97
N ASN A 842 43.99 -2.75 5.43
CA ASN A 842 42.77 -2.64 6.22
C ASN A 842 41.79 -3.74 5.79
N SER A 843 41.30 -4.51 6.73
CA SER A 843 40.18 -5.44 6.53
C SER A 843 39.11 -5.08 7.54
N SER A 844 37.87 -4.95 7.08
CA SER A 844 36.72 -4.70 7.95
C SER A 844 35.57 -5.60 7.54
N GLU A 845 34.85 -6.11 8.54
CA GLU A 845 33.71 -6.98 8.39
C GLU A 845 32.64 -6.54 9.39
N VAL A 846 31.43 -6.31 8.91
CA VAL A 846 30.26 -5.95 9.73
C VAL A 846 29.16 -6.95 9.44
N THR A 847 28.61 -7.56 10.48
CA THR A 847 27.43 -8.43 10.40
C THR A 847 26.36 -7.92 11.33
N ASN A 848 25.21 -7.54 10.80
CA ASN A 848 23.99 -7.23 11.53
C ASN A 848 23.00 -8.39 11.38
N ALA A 849 22.38 -8.82 12.47
CA ALA A 849 21.32 -9.82 12.40
C ALA A 849 20.28 -9.57 13.50
N GLY A 850 19.06 -10.06 13.28
CA GLY A 850 18.05 -9.94 14.31
C GLY A 850 16.76 -10.69 14.01
N VAL A 851 15.96 -10.83 15.05
CA VAL A 851 14.59 -11.36 14.97
C VAL A 851 13.68 -10.41 15.71
N GLY A 852 12.63 -9.96 15.02
CA GLY A 852 11.55 -9.15 15.57
C GLY A 852 10.23 -9.90 15.55
N TRP A 853 9.36 -9.53 16.49
CA TRP A 853 7.98 -9.97 16.61
C TRP A 853 7.09 -8.75 16.84
N SER A 854 5.93 -8.73 16.20
CA SER A 854 4.90 -7.70 16.38
C SER A 854 3.57 -8.37 16.70
N HIS A 855 2.82 -7.78 17.63
CA HIS A 855 1.48 -8.21 18.01
C HIS A 855 0.50 -7.03 18.03
N THR A 856 -0.61 -7.17 17.32
CA THR A 856 -1.72 -6.20 17.31
C THR A 856 -2.80 -6.61 18.30
N PHE A 857 -3.04 -5.80 19.34
CA PHE A 857 -4.10 -6.09 20.32
C PHE A 857 -5.47 -5.56 19.90
N ALA A 858 -5.49 -4.44 19.17
CA ALA A 858 -6.67 -3.72 18.70
C ALA A 858 -6.24 -2.69 17.64
N TYR A 859 -7.22 -1.98 17.06
CA TYR A 859 -6.95 -0.79 16.25
C TYR A 859 -6.01 0.18 16.98
N GLU A 860 -4.92 0.58 16.30
CA GLU A 860 -3.87 1.46 16.84
C GLU A 860 -3.29 1.00 18.20
N ASN A 861 -3.15 -0.30 18.42
CA ASN A 861 -2.55 -0.85 19.65
C ASN A 861 -1.62 -2.01 19.30
N ILE A 862 -0.32 -1.72 19.23
CA ILE A 862 0.70 -2.64 18.69
C ILE A 862 1.90 -2.71 19.62
N LEU A 863 2.32 -3.93 19.96
CA LEU A 863 3.55 -4.23 20.69
C LEU A 863 4.57 -4.88 19.76
N ASN A 864 5.76 -4.30 19.70
CA ASN A 864 6.91 -4.81 18.99
C ASN A 864 7.98 -5.27 19.99
N GLY A 865 8.60 -6.40 19.72
CA GLY A 865 9.78 -6.88 20.44
C GLY A 865 10.85 -7.35 19.46
N ALA A 866 12.12 -7.15 19.80
CA ALA A 866 13.22 -7.60 18.95
C ALA A 866 14.46 -8.02 19.74
N LEU A 867 15.19 -8.97 19.17
CA LEU A 867 16.55 -9.35 19.56
C LEU A 867 17.48 -9.01 18.42
N LEU A 868 18.48 -8.18 18.70
CA LEU A 868 19.31 -7.51 17.71
C LEU A 868 20.79 -7.79 18.04
N TYR A 869 21.56 -8.06 17.00
CA TYR A 869 22.97 -8.42 17.07
C TYR A 869 23.76 -7.65 16.03
N GLN A 870 24.94 -7.20 16.42
CA GLN A 870 25.97 -6.74 15.48
C GLN A 870 27.32 -7.27 15.88
N GLU A 871 28.12 -7.61 14.88
CA GLU A 871 29.53 -7.89 15.00
C GLU A 871 30.29 -6.99 14.05
N THR A 872 31.35 -6.36 14.54
CA THR A 872 32.29 -5.59 13.74
C THR A 872 33.68 -6.12 14.02
N LYS A 873 34.36 -6.61 12.99
CA LYS A 873 35.75 -7.02 13.01
C LYS A 873 36.53 -6.08 12.13
N SER A 874 37.58 -5.47 12.66
CA SER A 874 38.53 -4.71 11.86
C SER A 874 39.95 -5.17 12.15
N LYS A 875 40.77 -5.19 11.11
CA LYS A 875 42.19 -5.45 11.18
C LYS A 875 42.90 -4.39 10.34
N THR A 876 43.70 -3.58 11.01
CA THR A 876 44.57 -2.58 10.39
C THR A 876 46.01 -3.01 10.61
N SER A 877 46.75 -3.31 9.56
CA SER A 877 48.18 -3.65 9.61
C SER A 877 49.00 -2.54 8.96
N PHE A 878 50.09 -2.14 9.59
CA PHE A 878 51.05 -1.16 9.10
C PHE A 878 52.40 -1.84 8.95
N ASP A 879 52.84 -2.02 7.72
CA ASP A 879 54.18 -2.49 7.40
C ASP A 879 55.07 -1.30 7.09
N LEU A 880 56.24 -1.29 7.70
CA LEU A 880 57.31 -0.33 7.46
C LEU A 880 58.44 -1.07 6.74
N SER A 881 58.79 -0.56 5.57
CA SER A 881 59.90 -1.05 4.76
C SER A 881 60.93 0.05 4.53
N TYR A 882 62.19 -0.33 4.30
CA TYR A 882 63.32 0.57 4.15
C TYR A 882 64.12 0.22 2.91
N ASP A 883 64.60 1.23 2.17
CA ASP A 883 65.47 1.04 1.01
C ASP A 883 66.96 1.00 1.42
N TRP A 884 67.53 -0.19 1.36
CA TRP A 884 68.91 -0.44 1.77
C TRP A 884 69.96 -0.06 0.73
N SER A 885 69.55 0.46 -0.44
CA SER A 885 70.47 0.71 -1.56
C SER A 885 71.49 1.83 -1.29
N ASP A 886 71.18 2.80 -0.43
CA ASP A 886 72.04 3.96 -0.12
C ASP A 886 72.82 3.84 1.21
N VAL A 887 72.75 2.72 1.93
CA VAL A 887 73.44 2.55 3.22
C VAL A 887 74.90 2.11 3.02
N PRO A 888 75.93 2.92 3.37
CA PRO A 888 77.32 2.74 2.90
C PRO A 888 78.06 1.47 3.38
N PHE A 889 77.48 0.71 4.31
CA PHE A 889 78.10 -0.48 4.92
C PHE A 889 77.40 -1.80 4.60
N PHE A 890 76.17 -1.76 4.07
CA PHE A 890 75.31 -2.94 3.90
C PHE A 890 74.85 -3.18 2.45
N SER A 891 75.19 -2.27 1.52
CA SER A 891 74.84 -2.38 0.11
C SER A 891 75.54 -3.57 -0.58
N VAL A 892 74.76 -4.54 -1.09
CA VAL A 892 75.23 -5.52 -2.08
C VAL A 892 75.05 -4.90 -3.48
N PRO A 893 76.08 -4.80 -4.32
CA PRO A 893 75.94 -4.15 -5.63
C PRO A 893 74.95 -4.91 -6.54
N GLY A 894 73.85 -4.25 -6.92
CA GLY A 894 72.87 -4.76 -7.90
C GLY A 894 71.56 -5.28 -7.32
N SER A 895 71.34 -5.23 -6.02
CA SER A 895 70.06 -5.55 -5.36
C SER A 895 69.40 -4.26 -4.90
N GLY A 896 68.50 -3.68 -5.71
CA GLY A 896 67.56 -2.68 -5.21
C GLY A 896 66.62 -3.39 -4.23
N ASP A 897 66.93 -3.35 -2.95
CA ASP A 897 66.28 -4.16 -1.91
C ASP A 897 65.57 -3.22 -0.92
N ILE A 898 64.35 -2.81 -1.26
CA ILE A 898 63.38 -2.34 -0.27
C ILE A 898 63.02 -3.57 0.58
N ARG A 899 63.35 -3.55 1.87
CA ARG A 899 63.07 -4.67 2.79
C ARG A 899 62.16 -4.23 3.93
N PRO A 900 61.18 -5.06 4.33
CA PRO A 900 60.41 -4.78 5.52
C PRO A 900 61.33 -4.80 6.75
N PHE A 901 61.04 -3.96 7.73
CA PHE A 901 61.82 -3.88 8.96
C PHE A 901 60.94 -3.86 10.22
N GLY A 902 59.66 -3.48 10.10
CA GLY A 902 58.72 -3.55 11.22
C GLY A 902 57.26 -3.59 10.75
N GLN A 903 56.41 -4.29 11.48
CA GLN A 903 54.99 -4.42 11.25
C GLN A 903 54.23 -4.17 12.55
N THR A 904 53.18 -3.34 12.51
CA THR A 904 52.22 -3.18 13.61
C THR A 904 50.85 -3.63 13.13
N SER A 905 50.18 -4.53 13.83
CA SER A 905 48.81 -4.94 13.49
C SER A 905 47.88 -4.66 14.65
N ARG A 906 46.78 -3.96 14.37
CA ARG A 906 45.69 -3.70 15.30
C ARG A 906 44.47 -4.48 14.85
N GLU A 907 43.96 -5.35 15.71
CA GLU A 907 42.73 -6.11 15.50
C GLU A 907 41.69 -5.64 16.51
N THR A 908 40.52 -5.22 16.04
CA THR A 908 39.39 -4.82 16.89
C THR A 908 38.21 -5.71 16.57
N GLU A 909 37.63 -6.33 17.59
CA GLU A 909 36.39 -7.10 17.49
C GLU A 909 35.37 -6.50 18.46
N SER A 910 34.21 -6.10 17.97
CA SER A 910 33.13 -5.53 18.76
C SER A 910 31.84 -6.31 18.50
N GLN A 911 31.24 -6.83 19.55
CA GLN A 911 29.99 -7.59 19.51
C GLN A 911 28.94 -6.88 20.38
N THR A 912 27.82 -6.53 19.76
CA THR A 912 26.71 -5.85 20.44
C THR A 912 25.47 -6.72 20.45
N TYR A 913 24.85 -6.85 21.61
CA TYR A 913 23.59 -7.59 21.81
C TYR A 913 22.56 -6.65 22.44
N ILE A 914 21.41 -6.46 21.79
CA ILE A 914 20.31 -5.62 22.29
C ILE A 914 19.01 -6.40 22.26
N ALA A 915 18.27 -6.35 23.37
CA ALA A 915 16.87 -6.71 23.42
C ALA A 915 16.02 -5.43 23.52
N ALA A 916 15.00 -5.31 22.67
CA ALA A 916 14.16 -4.14 22.57
C ALA A 916 12.68 -4.52 22.72
N LEU A 917 11.91 -3.67 23.41
CA LEU A 917 10.46 -3.70 23.47
C LEU A 917 9.92 -2.29 23.23
N SER A 918 8.92 -2.18 22.36
CA SER A 918 8.28 -0.92 21.97
C SER A 918 6.77 -1.12 21.89
N HIS A 919 5.98 -0.24 22.49
CA HIS A 919 4.53 -0.26 22.45
C HIS A 919 4.00 1.06 21.90
N SER A 920 3.13 0.96 20.89
CA SER A 920 2.45 2.10 20.28
C SER A 920 0.95 1.98 20.53
N ILE A 921 0.35 3.03 21.09
CA ILE A 921 -1.09 3.09 21.35
C ILE A 921 -1.69 4.44 20.92
N GLY A 922 -2.68 4.38 20.05
CA GLY A 922 -3.46 5.51 19.57
C GLY A 922 -4.71 5.72 20.42
N ASN A 923 -5.07 6.98 20.64
CA ASN A 923 -6.29 7.38 21.32
C ASN A 923 -6.79 8.71 20.76
N GLY A 924 -7.53 8.65 19.66
CA GLY A 924 -8.01 9.83 18.95
C GLY A 924 -6.83 10.61 18.38
N SER A 925 -6.68 11.88 18.76
CA SER A 925 -5.61 12.75 18.25
C SER A 925 -4.23 12.51 18.86
N ILE A 926 -4.08 11.56 19.80
CA ILE A 926 -2.82 11.34 20.53
C ILE A 926 -2.35 9.90 20.32
N THR A 927 -1.12 9.77 19.84
CA THR A 927 -0.40 8.50 19.73
C THR A 927 0.75 8.48 20.72
N TRP A 928 0.75 7.50 21.61
CA TRP A 928 1.84 7.24 22.56
C TRP A 928 2.74 6.14 22.02
N ARG A 929 4.04 6.39 22.00
CA ARG A 929 5.07 5.38 21.70
C ARG A 929 6.04 5.34 22.86
N TYR A 930 6.25 4.18 23.45
CA TYR A 930 7.21 4.05 24.55
C TYR A 930 7.85 2.68 24.55
N GLY A 931 9.09 2.63 25.01
CA GLY A 931 9.87 1.42 24.93
C GLY A 931 11.11 1.43 25.80
N VAL A 932 11.70 0.25 25.87
CA VAL A 932 12.95 -0.02 26.58
C VAL A 932 13.86 -0.88 25.70
N GLU A 933 15.13 -0.55 25.70
CA GLU A 933 16.19 -1.29 25.03
C GLU A 933 17.29 -1.56 26.06
N GLY A 934 17.81 -2.78 26.09
CA GLY A 934 18.81 -3.19 27.07
C GLY A 934 19.76 -4.20 26.47
N GLY A 935 21.04 -4.08 26.79
CA GLY A 935 22.07 -4.85 26.11
C GLY A 935 23.46 -4.62 26.65
N TRP A 936 24.44 -5.12 25.91
CA TRP A 936 25.85 -4.86 26.17
C TRP A 936 26.66 -4.93 24.88
N ILE A 937 27.82 -4.28 24.92
CA ILE A 937 28.84 -4.24 23.89
C ILE A 937 30.10 -4.86 24.52
N ASP A 938 30.57 -5.97 23.95
CA ASP A 938 31.85 -6.56 24.28
C ASP A 938 32.85 -6.14 23.19
N THR A 939 33.93 -5.44 23.55
CA THR A 939 34.95 -4.97 22.61
C THR A 939 36.31 -5.51 23.02
N SER A 940 36.97 -6.22 22.12
CA SER A 940 38.33 -6.74 22.25
C SER A 940 39.25 -6.00 21.28
N LEU A 941 40.35 -5.48 21.81
CA LEU A 941 41.39 -4.81 21.04
C LEU A 941 42.71 -5.55 21.24
N LYS A 942 43.34 -5.97 20.14
CA LYS A 942 44.65 -6.65 20.14
C LYS A 942 45.63 -5.87 19.29
N THR A 943 46.75 -5.49 19.89
CA THR A 943 47.83 -4.79 19.18
C THR A 943 49.08 -5.63 19.16
N TYR A 944 49.54 -5.97 17.97
CA TYR A 944 50.76 -6.74 17.70
C TYR A 944 51.83 -5.82 17.14
N PHE A 945 53.08 -6.05 17.54
CA PHE A 945 54.25 -5.40 16.97
C PHE A 945 55.29 -6.44 16.60
N HIS A 946 55.81 -6.40 15.38
CA HIS A 946 56.82 -7.31 14.88
C HIS A 946 57.97 -6.50 14.26
N LEU A 947 59.21 -6.85 14.60
CA LEU A 947 60.42 -6.30 13.99
C LEU A 947 61.07 -7.42 13.17
N GLU A 948 61.27 -7.19 11.87
CA GLU A 948 61.92 -8.16 10.98
C GLU A 948 63.45 -8.18 11.16
N ASP A 949 64.14 -9.21 10.65
CA ASP A 949 65.60 -9.38 10.73
C ASP A 949 66.34 -8.20 10.09
N VAL A 950 66.70 -7.19 10.89
CA VAL A 950 67.41 -5.98 10.44
C VAL A 950 68.80 -6.32 9.84
N ILE A 951 69.41 -7.46 10.23
CA ILE A 951 70.65 -8.00 9.67
C ILE A 951 70.56 -9.53 9.60
N PRO A 952 70.54 -10.15 8.40
CA PRO A 952 70.46 -11.61 8.28
C PRO A 952 71.62 -12.26 9.04
N THR A 953 71.32 -13.17 9.97
CA THR A 953 72.25 -13.93 10.83
C THR A 953 72.87 -13.23 12.05
N VAL A 954 72.50 -11.99 12.38
CA VAL A 954 73.06 -11.25 13.54
C VAL A 954 72.01 -10.84 14.58
N ILE A 955 70.78 -10.52 14.17
CA ILE A 955 69.66 -10.19 15.08
C ILE A 955 68.43 -10.93 14.55
N ASP A 956 67.91 -11.90 15.31
CA ASP A 956 66.64 -12.58 15.01
C ASP A 956 65.47 -11.61 15.26
N GLY A 957 64.45 -11.65 14.41
CA GLY A 957 63.25 -10.82 14.48
C GLY A 957 62.52 -10.94 15.81
N VAL A 958 61.99 -9.82 16.29
CA VAL A 958 61.35 -9.72 17.62
C VAL A 958 59.87 -9.42 17.43
N THR A 959 59.01 -10.34 17.85
CA THR A 959 57.56 -10.08 17.99
C THR A 959 57.24 -9.73 19.43
N ALA A 960 56.60 -8.58 19.66
CA ALA A 960 56.02 -8.16 20.92
C ALA A 960 54.48 -8.12 20.80
N GLY A 961 53.77 -8.56 21.84
CA GLY A 961 52.31 -8.58 21.90
C GLY A 961 51.65 -9.96 21.70
N PRO A 962 50.30 -10.02 21.65
CA PRO A 962 49.43 -8.85 21.63
C PRO A 962 49.34 -8.17 23.00
N ASP A 963 49.33 -6.83 22.99
CA ASP A 963 48.68 -6.08 24.07
C ASP A 963 47.17 -6.20 23.84
N GLU A 964 46.48 -6.86 24.76
CA GLU A 964 45.04 -7.14 24.70
C GLU A 964 44.30 -6.26 25.70
N ALA A 965 43.27 -5.57 25.23
CA ALA A 965 42.35 -4.81 26.04
C ALA A 965 40.92 -5.26 25.72
N ASP A 966 40.28 -5.90 26.69
CA ASP A 966 38.87 -6.26 26.62
C ASP A 966 38.08 -5.29 27.47
N THR A 967 36.98 -4.79 26.92
CA THR A 967 36.07 -3.88 27.61
C THR A 967 34.64 -4.36 27.40
N ARG A 968 33.82 -4.21 28.45
CA ARG A 968 32.37 -4.44 28.36
C ARG A 968 31.63 -3.20 28.76
N THR A 969 30.73 -2.74 27.89
CA THR A 969 29.84 -1.60 28.15
C THR A 969 28.40 -2.08 28.13
N ASN A 970 27.70 -1.96 29.26
CA ASN A 970 26.27 -2.22 29.33
C ASN A 970 25.51 -0.99 28.82
N ILE A 971 24.46 -1.23 28.03
CA ILE A 971 23.57 -0.18 27.52
C ILE A 971 22.15 -0.39 28.02
N GLY A 972 21.53 0.68 28.48
CA GLY A 972 20.10 0.77 28.76
C GLY A 972 19.53 2.04 28.17
N ARG A 973 18.43 1.94 27.44
CA ARG A 973 17.68 3.07 26.91
C ARG A 973 16.21 2.90 27.23
N ALA A 974 15.57 3.96 27.68
CA ALA A 974 14.11 4.02 27.82
C ALA A 974 13.62 5.29 27.15
N TYR A 975 12.45 5.23 26.51
CA TYR A 975 11.88 6.39 25.86
C TYR A 975 10.37 6.44 25.99
N VAL A 976 9.85 7.66 25.99
CA VAL A 976 8.43 7.97 25.80
C VAL A 976 8.37 9.06 24.74
N ASP A 977 7.49 8.87 23.77
CA ASP A 977 7.24 9.75 22.65
C ASP A 977 5.72 9.91 22.47
N VAL A 978 5.29 11.13 22.15
CA VAL A 978 3.89 11.49 21.98
C VAL A 978 3.73 12.27 20.69
N LEU A 979 3.09 11.67 19.69
CA LEU A 979 2.63 12.35 18.49
C LEU A 979 1.20 12.85 18.72
N HIS A 980 0.97 14.14 18.51
CA HIS A 980 -0.30 14.81 18.77
C HIS A 980 -0.78 15.55 17.52
N GLU A 981 -1.87 15.06 16.95
CA GLU A 981 -2.59 15.69 15.84
C GLU A 981 -3.58 16.73 16.37
N ILE A 982 -3.07 17.93 16.66
CA ILE A 982 -3.86 19.00 17.30
C ILE A 982 -5.02 19.44 16.38
N THR A 983 -4.74 19.55 15.09
CA THR A 983 -5.71 19.76 14.00
C THR A 983 -5.16 19.06 12.74
N PRO A 984 -5.96 18.88 11.66
CA PRO A 984 -5.45 18.34 10.40
C PRO A 984 -4.22 19.09 9.85
N ASP A 985 -4.12 20.39 10.12
CA ASP A 985 -3.04 21.27 9.66
C ASP A 985 -1.98 21.57 10.73
N LEU A 986 -2.03 20.94 11.92
CA LEU A 986 -1.10 21.20 13.02
C LEU A 986 -0.80 19.94 13.82
N LYS A 987 0.46 19.51 13.78
CA LYS A 987 0.97 18.35 14.53
C LYS A 987 2.08 18.76 15.48
N GLY A 988 2.12 18.17 16.66
CA GLY A 988 3.23 18.31 17.61
C GLY A 988 3.76 16.94 17.99
N GLU A 989 5.06 16.82 18.23
CA GLU A 989 5.68 15.59 18.72
C GLU A 989 6.62 15.91 19.87
N TYR A 990 6.58 15.09 20.93
CA TYR A 990 7.32 15.32 22.16
C TYR A 990 7.89 14.00 22.66
N ALA A 991 9.21 13.90 22.72
CA ALA A 991 9.91 12.71 23.16
C ALA A 991 10.93 13.01 24.26
N LEU A 992 11.13 12.03 25.13
CA LEU A 992 12.19 12.02 26.11
C LEU A 992 12.84 10.65 26.12
N PHE A 993 14.14 10.62 25.84
CA PHE A 993 14.97 9.44 25.93
C PHE A 993 15.84 9.53 27.18
N ALA A 994 15.99 8.41 27.87
CA ALA A 994 16.91 8.24 28.98
C ALA A 994 17.89 7.13 28.61
N THR A 995 19.17 7.49 28.45
CA THR A 995 20.24 6.57 28.05
C THR A 995 21.23 6.40 29.21
N ARG A 996 21.59 5.14 29.49
CA ARG A 996 22.55 4.70 30.51
C ARG A 996 23.62 3.84 29.82
N LEU A 997 24.87 4.25 29.89
CA LEU A 997 26.04 3.44 29.49
C LEU A 997 26.92 3.23 30.71
N GLU A 998 27.26 1.98 31.02
CA GLU A 998 28.07 1.62 32.20
C GLU A 998 29.07 0.50 31.85
N GLY A 999 30.36 0.78 31.98
CA GLY A 999 31.44 -0.15 31.64
C GLY A 999 32.82 0.35 32.06
N ASP A 1000 33.87 -0.35 31.65
CA ASP A 1000 35.26 -0.01 31.99
C ASP A 1000 35.65 1.38 31.45
N GLY A 1001 35.60 2.39 32.32
CA GLY A 1001 35.90 3.79 31.99
C GLY A 1001 34.73 4.59 31.43
N ILE A 1002 33.53 4.03 31.33
CA ILE A 1002 32.33 4.71 30.81
C ILE A 1002 31.22 4.73 31.87
N ASP A 1003 30.78 5.92 32.27
CA ASP A 1003 29.68 6.12 33.22
C ASP A 1003 28.77 7.27 32.75
N VAL A 1004 27.95 7.00 31.73
CA VAL A 1004 27.06 8.00 31.12
C VAL A 1004 25.63 7.76 31.56
N SER A 1005 24.98 8.81 32.05
CA SER A 1005 23.53 8.86 32.28
C SER A 1005 23.00 10.16 31.70
N ARG A 1006 22.15 10.08 30.68
CA ARG A 1006 21.72 11.25 29.93
C ARG A 1006 20.23 11.24 29.64
N LEU A 1007 19.65 12.43 29.72
CA LEU A 1007 18.33 12.72 29.16
C LEU A 1007 18.51 13.42 27.82
N GLU A 1008 17.78 12.94 26.82
CA GLU A 1008 17.86 13.41 25.44
C GLU A 1008 16.44 13.81 25.01
N PRO A 1009 16.04 15.06 25.32
CA PRO A 1009 14.74 15.55 24.93
C PRO A 1009 14.70 15.78 23.43
N ARG A 1010 13.53 15.52 22.84
CA ARG A 1010 13.22 15.88 21.47
C ARG A 1010 11.83 16.48 21.41
N PHE A 1011 11.63 17.51 20.62
CA PHE A 1011 10.30 18.09 20.43
C PHE A 1011 10.22 18.76 19.08
N GLY A 1012 9.03 18.77 18.49
CA GLY A 1012 8.80 19.41 17.22
C GLY A 1012 7.37 19.87 17.02
N LEU A 1013 7.22 20.76 16.05
CA LEU A 1013 5.94 21.27 15.57
C LEU A 1013 5.93 21.26 14.04
N ALA A 1014 4.84 20.78 13.45
CA ALA A 1014 4.58 20.81 12.02
C ALA A 1014 3.26 21.53 11.78
N TRP A 1015 3.26 22.53 10.91
CA TRP A 1015 2.11 23.38 10.62
C TRP A 1015 1.94 23.55 9.11
N ALA A 1016 0.72 23.37 8.62
CA ALA A 1016 0.33 23.65 7.25
C ALA A 1016 -0.35 25.02 7.15
N PRO A 1017 0.38 26.11 6.82
CA PRO A 1017 -0.19 27.46 6.74
C PRO A 1017 -1.14 27.65 5.54
N ALA A 1018 -1.00 26.79 4.52
CA ALA A 1018 -1.75 26.78 3.29
C ALA A 1018 -1.78 25.35 2.74
N GLN A 1019 -2.71 25.09 1.82
CA GLN A 1019 -2.79 23.80 1.15
C GLN A 1019 -1.47 23.46 0.44
N ASN A 1020 -1.00 22.22 0.61
CA ASN A 1020 0.25 21.68 0.06
C ASN A 1020 1.55 22.36 0.55
N HIS A 1021 1.50 23.08 1.68
CA HIS A 1021 2.66 23.70 2.30
C HIS A 1021 2.82 23.15 3.71
N TRP A 1022 4.04 22.81 4.12
CA TRP A 1022 4.34 22.33 5.47
C TRP A 1022 5.58 23.02 6.03
N LEU A 1023 5.42 23.64 7.20
CA LEU A 1023 6.49 24.21 8.00
C LEU A 1023 6.77 23.28 9.17
N ARG A 1024 8.00 22.82 9.32
CA ARG A 1024 8.44 21.95 10.42
C ARG A 1024 9.58 22.59 11.18
N ALA A 1025 9.55 22.46 12.50
CA ALA A 1025 10.61 22.87 13.39
C ALA A 1025 10.80 21.81 14.46
N ALA A 1026 12.06 21.45 14.76
CA ALA A 1026 12.37 20.49 15.80
C ALA A 1026 13.66 20.81 16.54
N PHE A 1027 13.73 20.38 17.79
CA PHE A 1027 14.96 20.23 18.56
C PHE A 1027 15.18 18.75 18.87
N MET A 1028 16.41 18.26 18.72
CA MET A 1028 16.78 16.88 19.00
C MET A 1028 18.14 16.83 19.70
N ARG A 1029 18.22 16.18 20.86
CA ARG A 1029 19.50 15.71 21.41
C ARG A 1029 19.72 14.24 21.05
N GLN A 1030 20.92 13.90 20.60
CA GLN A 1030 21.29 12.53 20.21
C GLN A 1030 22.69 12.18 20.72
N SER A 1031 22.83 11.02 21.37
CA SER A 1031 24.12 10.45 21.82
C SER A 1031 24.59 9.34 20.87
N LEU A 1032 25.58 8.55 21.34
CA LEU A 1032 26.15 7.39 20.65
C LEU A 1032 25.10 6.54 19.90
N ASP A 1033 25.33 6.40 18.60
CA ASP A 1033 24.74 5.36 17.77
C ASP A 1033 25.50 4.05 18.00
N THR A 1034 24.79 3.01 18.42
CA THR A 1034 25.39 1.69 18.67
C THR A 1034 25.67 0.88 17.41
N GLY A 1035 25.27 1.37 16.23
CA GLY A 1035 25.35 0.65 14.96
C GLY A 1035 24.28 -0.43 14.78
N VAL A 1036 23.75 -0.98 15.88
CA VAL A 1036 22.65 -1.94 15.88
C VAL A 1036 21.33 -1.24 15.62
N PRO A 1037 20.39 -1.84 14.85
CA PRO A 1037 19.05 -1.31 14.69
C PRO A 1037 18.33 -1.04 16.02
N THR A 1038 17.32 -0.18 15.99
CA THR A 1038 16.51 0.20 17.16
C THR A 1038 15.00 0.13 16.85
N LEU A 1039 14.20 -0.13 17.88
CA LEU A 1039 12.73 0.01 17.81
C LEU A 1039 12.25 1.39 18.27
N ALA A 1040 13.17 2.27 18.63
CA ALA A 1040 12.85 3.62 19.06
C ALA A 1040 12.61 4.55 17.86
N PRO A 1041 11.82 5.64 18.05
CA PRO A 1041 11.67 6.66 17.02
C PRO A 1041 13.00 7.30 16.64
N ILE A 1042 13.30 7.34 15.34
CA ILE A 1042 14.60 7.80 14.81
C ILE A 1042 14.65 9.30 14.48
N GLY A 1043 13.50 9.97 14.39
CA GLY A 1043 13.37 11.39 14.08
C GLY A 1043 12.17 12.03 14.80
N ILE A 1044 11.89 13.30 14.49
CA ILE A 1044 10.74 14.06 15.00
C ILE A 1044 10.02 14.73 13.83
N LEU A 1045 8.74 14.39 13.63
CA LEU A 1045 7.88 14.90 12.57
C LEU A 1045 8.48 14.74 11.17
N GLY A 1046 9.20 13.62 10.97
CA GLY A 1046 9.96 13.33 9.76
C GLY A 1046 11.34 13.99 9.69
N LEU A 1047 11.68 14.93 10.57
CA LEU A 1047 13.02 15.56 10.59
C LEU A 1047 14.06 14.61 11.20
N GLN A 1048 15.21 14.50 10.53
CA GLN A 1048 16.39 13.78 10.99
C GLN A 1048 17.59 14.75 11.02
N SER A 1049 18.49 14.54 11.98
CA SER A 1049 19.72 15.32 12.11
C SER A 1049 20.73 14.94 11.03
N ASN A 1050 21.57 15.88 10.58
CA ASN A 1050 22.72 15.51 9.74
C ASN A 1050 23.66 14.56 10.52
N GLN A 1051 24.37 13.72 9.77
CA GLN A 1051 25.14 12.58 10.30
C GLN A 1051 26.49 13.03 10.86
N PHE A 1052 26.80 12.63 12.10
CA PHE A 1052 28.11 12.77 12.75
C PHE A 1052 28.39 11.56 13.64
N THR A 1053 29.66 11.19 13.74
CA THR A 1053 30.12 10.18 14.68
C THR A 1053 30.33 10.83 16.05
N VAL A 1054 29.54 10.46 17.05
CA VAL A 1054 29.70 10.92 18.43
C VAL A 1054 30.25 9.80 19.30
N GLY A 1055 31.19 10.12 20.20
CA GLY A 1055 31.78 9.15 21.11
C GLY A 1055 30.80 8.69 22.19
N ALA A 1056 31.20 7.72 23.02
CA ALA A 1056 30.35 7.17 24.08
C ALA A 1056 29.89 8.22 25.10
N GLU A 1057 30.74 9.21 25.38
CA GLU A 1057 30.44 10.35 26.25
C GLU A 1057 29.89 11.56 25.48
N GLY A 1058 29.89 11.54 24.15
CA GLY A 1058 29.49 12.65 23.29
C GLY A 1058 28.00 12.73 23.02
N TYR A 1059 27.56 13.89 22.52
CA TYR A 1059 26.20 14.12 22.02
C TYR A 1059 26.16 15.28 21.03
N ALA A 1060 25.10 15.31 20.21
CA ALA A 1060 24.76 16.41 19.33
C ALA A 1060 23.42 17.03 19.75
N ASP A 1061 23.36 18.36 19.79
CA ASP A 1061 22.13 19.15 19.90
C ASP A 1061 21.80 19.79 18.56
N THR A 1062 20.66 19.41 17.99
CA THR A 1062 20.23 19.83 16.66
C THR A 1062 18.96 20.66 16.74
N VAL A 1063 18.98 21.86 16.17
CA VAL A 1063 17.78 22.65 15.84
C VAL A 1063 17.57 22.56 14.33
N ALA A 1064 16.43 22.02 13.90
CA ALA A 1064 16.11 21.82 12.49
C ALA A 1064 14.83 22.57 12.10
N LEU A 1065 14.85 23.22 10.94
CA LEU A 1065 13.72 23.89 10.30
C LEU A 1065 13.58 23.38 8.87
N GLN A 1066 12.36 23.12 8.42
CA GLN A 1066 12.07 22.75 7.03
C GLN A 1066 10.78 23.42 6.55
N TRP A 1067 10.80 23.96 5.34
CA TRP A 1067 9.62 24.44 4.63
C TRP A 1067 9.50 23.75 3.28
N ASP A 1068 8.50 22.87 3.16
CA ASP A 1068 8.11 22.27 1.90
C ASP A 1068 6.92 23.02 1.31
N ALA A 1069 6.98 23.33 0.02
CA ALA A 1069 5.95 24.07 -0.69
C ALA A 1069 5.75 23.52 -2.10
N GLU A 1070 4.56 22.98 -2.35
CA GLU A 1070 4.08 22.78 -3.71
C GLU A 1070 3.40 24.06 -4.22
N TRP A 1071 3.92 24.63 -5.29
CA TRP A 1071 3.43 25.90 -5.85
C TRP A 1071 2.45 25.66 -7.00
N THR A 1072 2.70 24.63 -7.80
CA THR A 1072 1.82 24.17 -8.89
C THR A 1072 1.89 22.65 -8.99
N ASP A 1073 1.04 22.06 -9.84
CA ASP A 1073 1.09 20.65 -10.24
C ASP A 1073 2.42 20.22 -10.90
N ARG A 1074 3.35 21.15 -11.14
CA ARG A 1074 4.63 20.92 -11.81
C ARG A 1074 5.84 21.57 -11.11
N PHE A 1075 5.65 22.24 -9.97
CA PHE A 1075 6.73 22.97 -9.30
C PHE A 1075 6.65 22.86 -7.77
N PHE A 1076 7.74 22.38 -7.18
CA PHE A 1076 7.92 22.15 -5.75
C PHE A 1076 9.24 22.73 -5.27
N THR A 1077 9.27 23.21 -4.02
CA THR A 1077 10.51 23.62 -3.34
C THR A 1077 10.57 23.09 -1.91
N SER A 1078 11.77 22.75 -1.44
CA SER A 1078 12.09 22.52 -0.03
C SER A 1078 13.18 23.49 0.41
N VAL A 1079 13.00 24.12 1.57
CA VAL A 1079 14.00 24.96 2.23
C VAL A 1079 14.31 24.34 3.59
N GLU A 1080 15.57 24.07 3.86
CA GLU A 1080 16.04 23.38 5.05
C GLU A 1080 17.08 24.24 5.79
N TYR A 1081 17.03 24.23 7.11
CA TYR A 1081 18.08 24.80 7.94
C TYR A 1081 18.33 23.91 9.15
N GLN A 1082 19.60 23.62 9.46
CA GLN A 1082 20.00 22.93 10.68
C GLN A 1082 21.15 23.66 11.36
N HIS A 1083 21.02 23.88 12.66
CA HIS A 1083 22.11 24.26 13.55
C HIS A 1083 22.43 23.07 14.44
N GLN A 1084 23.71 22.68 14.50
CA GLN A 1084 24.17 21.54 15.29
C GLN A 1084 25.32 21.94 16.18
N GLU A 1085 25.19 21.66 17.48
CA GLU A 1085 26.27 21.76 18.45
C GLU A 1085 26.75 20.34 18.80
N LEU A 1086 28.02 20.08 18.54
CA LEU A 1086 28.65 18.76 18.67
C LEU A 1086 29.56 18.74 19.89
N HIS A 1087 29.44 17.69 20.70
CA HIS A 1087 30.26 17.44 21.89
C HIS A 1087 30.87 16.04 21.82
N ASP A 1088 32.18 15.95 22.05
CA ASP A 1088 32.99 14.71 22.03
C ASP A 1088 32.66 13.84 20.80
N PHE A 1089 32.89 14.41 19.61
CA PHE A 1089 32.60 13.80 18.31
C PHE A 1089 33.89 13.49 17.57
N SER A 1090 33.81 12.79 16.44
CA SER A 1090 34.95 12.51 15.58
C SER A 1090 34.62 12.76 14.12
N ILE A 1091 35.63 13.18 13.36
CA ILE A 1091 35.57 13.32 11.90
C ILE A 1091 36.39 12.19 11.31
N ASP A 1092 35.79 11.35 10.48
CA ASP A 1092 36.54 10.28 9.79
C ASP A 1092 37.52 10.90 8.81
N LEU A 1093 38.78 10.46 8.84
CA LEU A 1093 39.80 10.95 7.91
C LEU A 1093 39.81 10.05 6.66
N PRO A 1094 40.10 10.60 5.46
CA PRO A 1094 40.30 9.78 4.27
C PRO A 1094 41.31 8.67 4.57
N LEU A 1095 41.11 7.47 4.02
CA LEU A 1095 41.98 6.30 4.16
C LEU A 1095 43.49 6.56 3.89
N ILE A 1096 43.79 7.68 3.24
CA ILE A 1096 45.07 8.15 2.70
C ILE A 1096 45.61 9.39 3.43
N ALA A 1097 44.96 9.86 4.49
CA ALA A 1097 45.43 10.97 5.32
C ALA A 1097 46.63 10.55 6.19
N LEU A 1098 47.64 11.43 6.29
CA LEU A 1098 48.82 11.26 7.15
C LEU A 1098 48.77 12.29 8.29
N PRO A 1099 49.12 11.92 9.55
CA PRO A 1099 49.63 10.64 10.04
C PRO A 1099 48.53 9.62 10.43
N ALA A 1100 48.93 8.43 10.91
CA ALA A 1100 48.19 7.18 11.19
C ALA A 1100 46.92 7.22 12.08
N ILE A 1101 46.10 8.27 11.99
CA ILE A 1101 44.88 8.45 12.77
C ILE A 1101 43.69 8.18 11.82
N GLU A 1102 42.83 7.22 12.18
CA GLU A 1102 41.68 6.83 11.34
C GLU A 1102 40.52 7.84 11.43
N SER A 1103 40.51 8.67 12.48
CA SER A 1103 39.53 9.74 12.69
C SER A 1103 40.15 10.85 13.55
N LEU A 1104 39.66 12.08 13.41
CA LEU A 1104 40.03 13.24 14.21
C LEU A 1104 39.02 13.40 15.35
N PRO A 1105 39.34 12.98 16.59
CA PRO A 1105 38.47 13.22 17.74
C PRO A 1105 38.50 14.70 18.14
N LEU A 1106 37.33 15.28 18.41
CA LEU A 1106 37.14 16.68 18.74
C LEU A 1106 36.18 16.82 19.93
N SER A 1107 36.56 17.60 20.94
CA SER A 1107 35.74 17.84 22.13
C SER A 1107 34.53 18.73 21.86
N ARG A 1108 34.61 19.68 20.90
CA ARG A 1108 33.49 20.56 20.56
C ARG A 1108 33.56 21.13 19.15
N GLY A 1109 32.40 21.28 18.51
CA GLY A 1109 32.26 21.94 17.21
C GLY A 1109 30.84 22.44 16.97
N THR A 1110 30.65 23.32 16.00
CA THR A 1110 29.32 23.75 15.55
C THR A 1110 29.20 23.77 14.04
N ILE A 1111 28.02 23.45 13.52
CA ILE A 1111 27.71 23.50 12.09
C ILE A 1111 26.33 24.12 11.87
N ASP A 1112 26.28 25.08 10.95
CA ASP A 1112 25.07 25.69 10.43
C ASP A 1112 24.95 25.35 8.94
N ARG A 1113 23.88 24.64 8.57
CA ARG A 1113 23.59 24.27 7.17
C ARG A 1113 22.26 24.86 6.73
N ALA A 1114 22.25 25.59 5.62
CA ALA A 1114 21.04 26.04 4.94
C ALA A 1114 20.98 25.45 3.52
N GLY A 1115 19.90 24.77 3.17
CA GLY A 1115 19.69 24.14 1.86
C GLY A 1115 18.40 24.62 1.19
N VAL A 1116 18.42 24.74 -0.14
CA VAL A 1116 17.23 25.00 -0.95
C VAL A 1116 17.21 24.02 -2.12
N THR A 1117 16.14 23.25 -2.24
CA THR A 1117 15.87 22.35 -3.37
C THR A 1117 14.66 22.83 -4.15
N ALA A 1118 14.73 22.77 -5.47
CA ALA A 1118 13.64 23.05 -6.39
C ALA A 1118 13.47 21.88 -7.38
N ASN A 1119 12.25 21.36 -7.48
CA ASN A 1119 11.87 20.27 -8.37
C ASN A 1119 10.84 20.78 -9.39
N VAL A 1120 11.09 20.53 -10.68
CA VAL A 1120 10.22 20.96 -11.78
C VAL A 1120 9.91 19.78 -12.69
N ALA A 1121 8.62 19.48 -12.89
CA ALA A 1121 8.17 18.54 -13.90
C ALA A 1121 7.97 19.29 -15.24
N LEU A 1122 8.94 19.18 -16.14
CA LEU A 1122 8.96 19.90 -17.42
C LEU A 1122 7.99 19.29 -18.45
N GLY A 1123 7.60 18.01 -18.26
CA GLY A 1123 6.78 17.24 -19.18
C GLY A 1123 7.59 16.57 -20.29
N ALA A 1124 6.91 15.77 -21.12
CA ALA A 1124 7.54 14.86 -22.09
C ALA A 1124 8.58 13.93 -21.43
N GLY A 1125 8.33 13.54 -20.18
CA GLY A 1125 9.20 12.70 -19.38
C GLY A 1125 10.43 13.38 -18.77
N PHE A 1126 10.57 14.70 -18.88
CA PHE A 1126 11.67 15.46 -18.27
C PHE A 1126 11.34 15.97 -16.86
N GLY A 1127 12.20 15.65 -15.90
CA GLY A 1127 12.24 16.25 -14.57
C GLY A 1127 13.56 17.01 -14.35
N LEU A 1128 13.48 18.18 -13.73
CA LEU A 1128 14.63 19.00 -13.34
C LEU A 1128 14.65 19.13 -11.81
N SER A 1129 15.76 18.74 -11.20
CA SER A 1129 16.05 18.95 -9.78
C SER A 1129 17.25 19.89 -9.65
N ALA A 1130 17.13 20.90 -8.80
CA ALA A 1130 18.23 21.81 -8.49
C ALA A 1130 18.31 22.01 -6.98
N THR A 1131 19.48 21.80 -6.40
CA THR A 1131 19.72 22.04 -4.97
C THR A 1131 20.97 22.88 -4.77
N TYR A 1132 20.91 23.80 -3.82
CA TYR A 1132 22.05 24.58 -3.34
C TYR A 1132 22.08 24.49 -1.82
N ALA A 1133 23.26 24.28 -1.24
CA ALA A 1133 23.46 24.31 0.20
C ALA A 1133 24.67 25.19 0.57
N TYR A 1134 24.46 26.02 1.59
CA TYR A 1134 25.47 26.80 2.26
C TYR A 1134 25.74 26.17 3.63
N MET A 1135 27.01 26.05 3.99
CA MET A 1135 27.43 25.48 5.27
C MET A 1135 28.49 26.37 5.90
N ASP A 1136 28.34 26.59 7.20
CA ASP A 1136 29.31 27.28 8.05
C ASP A 1136 29.64 26.36 9.22
N SER A 1137 30.93 26.20 9.53
CA SER A 1137 31.38 25.29 10.58
C SER A 1137 32.47 25.93 11.40
N GLU A 1138 32.54 25.58 12.68
CA GLU A 1138 33.53 26.12 13.60
C GLU A 1138 34.09 25.00 14.48
N ASN A 1139 35.42 24.83 14.46
CA ASN A 1139 36.15 24.00 15.40
C ASN A 1139 36.26 24.73 16.75
N LYS A 1140 35.68 24.14 17.80
CA LYS A 1140 35.68 24.69 19.16
C LYS A 1140 36.56 23.90 20.14
N ASP A 1141 37.42 23.01 19.64
CA ASP A 1141 38.39 22.30 20.45
C ASP A 1141 39.65 23.15 20.67
N PRO A 1142 39.93 23.64 21.90
CA PRO A 1142 41.08 24.47 22.18
C PRO A 1142 42.43 23.72 22.13
N LEU A 1143 42.40 22.39 22.02
CA LEU A 1143 43.61 21.56 21.91
C LEU A 1143 44.08 21.38 20.47
N GLU A 1144 43.21 21.67 19.49
CA GLU A 1144 43.50 21.47 18.09
C GLU A 1144 44.18 22.69 17.43
N PRO A 1145 45.07 22.48 16.44
CA PRO A 1145 45.78 23.57 15.77
C PRO A 1145 44.87 24.61 15.11
N ASN A 1146 43.74 24.17 14.55
CA ASN A 1146 42.76 25.02 13.86
C ASN A 1146 41.59 25.48 14.77
N PHE A 1147 41.84 25.69 16.07
CA PHE A 1147 40.84 26.24 16.99
C PHE A 1147 40.28 27.59 16.51
N GLY A 1148 38.94 27.69 16.41
CA GLY A 1148 38.22 28.85 15.90
C GLY A 1148 38.20 28.97 14.36
N GLY A 1149 38.83 28.02 13.65
CA GLY A 1149 38.69 27.85 12.20
C GLY A 1149 37.54 26.91 11.83
N ASN A 1150 37.48 26.51 10.56
CA ASN A 1150 36.42 25.63 10.07
C ASN A 1150 36.69 24.17 10.46
N LEU A 1151 35.64 23.35 10.54
CA LEU A 1151 35.81 21.90 10.60
C LEU A 1151 36.28 21.38 9.22
N PRO A 1152 37.25 20.44 9.18
CA PRO A 1152 37.78 19.92 7.92
C PRO A 1152 36.72 19.18 7.10
N TYR A 1153 36.94 19.15 5.79
CA TYR A 1153 36.14 18.50 4.75
C TYR A 1153 34.72 19.03 4.54
N ILE A 1154 34.35 20.15 5.18
CA ILE A 1154 33.03 20.77 5.00
C ILE A 1154 33.12 21.91 3.97
N PRO A 1155 32.50 21.78 2.79
CA PRO A 1155 32.49 22.84 1.79
C PRO A 1155 31.55 23.97 2.20
N THR A 1156 32.01 25.21 2.01
CA THR A 1156 31.19 26.39 2.34
C THR A 1156 29.94 26.49 1.46
N ASN A 1157 30.07 26.10 0.18
CA ASN A 1157 28.99 26.10 -0.80
C ASN A 1157 28.97 24.76 -1.51
N SER A 1158 27.78 24.24 -1.81
CA SER A 1158 27.61 23.07 -2.68
C SER A 1158 26.35 23.23 -3.52
N GLY A 1159 26.38 22.75 -4.76
CA GLY A 1159 25.25 22.81 -5.69
C GLY A 1159 25.10 21.55 -6.54
N GLN A 1160 23.86 21.18 -6.89
CA GLN A 1160 23.57 20.14 -7.88
C GLN A 1160 22.45 20.62 -8.79
N ILE A 1161 22.61 20.42 -10.10
CA ILE A 1161 21.52 20.54 -11.07
C ILE A 1161 21.47 19.23 -11.84
N ALA A 1162 20.36 18.50 -11.72
CA ALA A 1162 20.13 17.22 -12.35
C ALA A 1162 18.92 17.28 -13.29
N LEU A 1163 19.12 16.85 -14.53
CA LEU A 1163 18.07 16.66 -15.52
C LEU A 1163 17.87 15.17 -15.75
N THR A 1164 16.69 14.66 -15.42
CA THR A 1164 16.29 13.27 -15.66
C THR A 1164 15.27 13.22 -16.79
N TRP A 1165 15.46 12.29 -17.72
CA TRP A 1165 14.54 11.99 -18.81
C TRP A 1165 14.11 10.54 -18.74
N VAL A 1166 12.81 10.31 -18.79
CA VAL A 1166 12.18 8.99 -18.77
C VAL A 1166 11.27 8.86 -19.98
N ASN A 1167 11.23 7.70 -20.63
CA ASN A 1167 10.31 7.46 -21.74
C ASN A 1167 9.70 6.05 -21.73
N GLU A 1168 8.62 5.88 -22.49
CA GLU A 1168 7.89 4.61 -22.64
C GLU A 1168 8.68 3.50 -23.38
N ALA A 1169 9.86 3.81 -23.94
CA ALA A 1169 10.81 2.80 -24.39
C ALA A 1169 11.63 2.20 -23.22
N LYS A 1170 11.21 2.51 -21.98
CA LYS A 1170 11.80 2.07 -20.71
C LYS A 1170 13.27 2.45 -20.57
N VAL A 1171 13.56 3.69 -20.97
CA VAL A 1171 14.86 4.33 -20.80
C VAL A 1171 14.72 5.41 -19.73
N LYS A 1172 15.64 5.41 -18.76
CA LYS A 1172 15.83 6.50 -17.80
C LYS A 1172 17.26 7.02 -17.92
N ALA A 1173 17.42 8.27 -18.34
CA ALA A 1173 18.71 8.94 -18.42
C ALA A 1173 18.74 10.10 -17.44
N THR A 1174 19.84 10.30 -16.72
CA THR A 1174 20.06 11.45 -15.84
C THR A 1174 21.41 12.06 -16.15
N VAL A 1175 21.48 13.38 -16.21
CA VAL A 1175 22.74 14.13 -16.26
C VAL A 1175 22.73 15.11 -15.09
N ALA A 1176 23.76 15.07 -14.27
CA ALA A 1176 23.89 15.91 -13.08
C ALA A 1176 25.20 16.69 -13.11
N ALA A 1177 25.12 18.01 -12.95
CA ALA A 1177 26.27 18.85 -12.69
C ALA A 1177 26.34 19.11 -11.19
N ASN A 1178 27.44 18.74 -10.55
CA ASN A 1178 27.69 18.94 -9.13
C ASN A 1178 28.77 19.99 -8.94
N TYR A 1179 28.63 20.82 -7.92
CA TYR A 1179 29.61 21.81 -7.49
C TYR A 1179 29.93 21.60 -6.03
N ILE A 1180 31.22 21.51 -5.73
CA ILE A 1180 31.76 21.47 -4.37
C ILE A 1180 32.67 22.69 -4.22
N GLY A 1181 32.33 23.57 -3.29
CA GLY A 1181 33.10 24.77 -2.99
C GLY A 1181 34.36 24.51 -2.17
N GLU A 1182 35.15 25.56 -1.98
CA GLU A 1182 36.35 25.54 -1.15
C GLU A 1182 36.07 25.01 0.28
N ARG A 1183 37.03 24.22 0.80
CA ARG A 1183 36.96 23.61 2.13
C ARG A 1183 38.34 23.45 2.74
N ASP A 1184 38.40 23.28 4.05
CA ASP A 1184 39.63 22.86 4.74
C ASP A 1184 39.83 21.35 4.48
N GLY A 1185 41.04 20.93 4.14
CA GLY A 1185 41.37 19.54 3.79
C GLY A 1185 42.04 18.76 4.92
N ASP A 1186 42.35 19.40 6.04
CA ASP A 1186 43.02 18.80 7.19
C ASP A 1186 42.76 19.60 8.48
N ASP A 1187 43.26 19.09 9.61
CA ASP A 1187 43.22 19.72 10.93
C ASP A 1187 44.09 20.99 11.06
N LEU A 1188 44.91 21.29 10.05
CA LEU A 1188 45.75 22.49 9.96
C LEU A 1188 45.06 23.66 9.24
N GLY A 1189 43.90 23.41 8.62
CA GLY A 1189 43.16 24.42 7.85
C GLY A 1189 43.71 24.65 6.44
N THR A 1190 44.42 23.67 5.86
CA THR A 1190 44.90 23.72 4.48
C THR A 1190 43.72 23.75 3.52
N LYS A 1191 43.68 24.72 2.59
CA LYS A 1191 42.56 24.88 1.66
C LYS A 1191 42.63 23.88 0.51
N LEU A 1192 41.49 23.27 0.20
CA LEU A 1192 41.23 22.55 -1.05
C LEU A 1192 40.39 23.43 -1.97
N ASP A 1193 40.79 23.49 -3.23
CA ASP A 1193 40.11 24.27 -4.27
C ASP A 1193 38.70 23.72 -4.56
N ASP A 1194 37.85 24.57 -5.12
CA ASP A 1194 36.53 24.19 -5.59
C ASP A 1194 36.60 23.40 -6.90
N TYR A 1195 35.58 22.59 -7.17
CA TYR A 1195 35.50 21.82 -8.42
C TYR A 1195 34.05 21.56 -8.86
N TRP A 1196 33.92 21.25 -10.15
CA TRP A 1196 32.68 20.76 -10.74
C TRP A 1196 32.84 19.30 -11.14
N SER A 1197 31.77 18.52 -11.04
CA SER A 1197 31.69 17.22 -11.72
C SER A 1197 30.47 17.19 -12.62
N LEU A 1198 30.60 16.51 -13.77
CA LEU A 1198 29.46 16.19 -14.62
C LEU A 1198 29.30 14.68 -14.66
N ASP A 1199 28.17 14.22 -14.15
CA ASP A 1199 27.85 12.81 -14.04
C ASP A 1199 26.67 12.48 -14.95
N ALA A 1200 26.66 11.27 -15.50
CA ALA A 1200 25.60 10.77 -16.35
C ALA A 1200 25.23 9.34 -15.94
N HIS A 1201 23.94 9.05 -15.92
CA HIS A 1201 23.39 7.74 -15.59
C HIS A 1201 22.36 7.33 -16.64
N LEU A 1202 22.39 6.09 -17.09
CA LEU A 1202 21.48 5.52 -18.06
C LEU A 1202 21.03 4.14 -17.60
N ILE A 1203 19.71 3.95 -17.51
CA ILE A 1203 19.07 2.65 -17.30
C ILE A 1203 18.25 2.36 -18.54
N TRP A 1204 18.34 1.13 -19.03
CA TRP A 1204 17.44 0.61 -20.04
C TRP A 1204 16.94 -0.78 -19.65
N GLU A 1205 15.61 -0.93 -19.63
CA GLU A 1205 14.94 -2.19 -19.35
C GLU A 1205 14.04 -2.57 -20.54
N PRO A 1206 14.28 -3.67 -21.27
CA PRO A 1206 13.38 -4.09 -22.35
C PRO A 1206 11.95 -4.35 -21.86
N PHE A 1207 10.98 -4.38 -22.78
CA PHE A 1207 9.55 -4.44 -22.43
C PHE A 1207 9.16 -5.62 -21.52
N ASP A 1208 9.85 -6.76 -21.61
CA ASP A 1208 9.61 -7.94 -20.77
C ASP A 1208 10.32 -7.92 -19.40
N LYS A 1209 11.13 -6.88 -19.15
CA LYS A 1209 11.93 -6.62 -17.94
C LYS A 1209 12.85 -7.78 -17.51
N ARG A 1210 13.12 -8.74 -18.40
CA ARG A 1210 14.03 -9.87 -18.10
C ARG A 1210 15.49 -9.44 -18.04
N ILE A 1211 15.81 -8.31 -18.66
CA ILE A 1211 17.14 -7.75 -18.70
C ILE A 1211 17.08 -6.31 -18.19
N ALA A 1212 18.10 -5.86 -17.48
CA ALA A 1212 18.35 -4.44 -17.25
C ALA A 1212 19.81 -4.14 -17.58
N LEU A 1213 20.03 -3.07 -18.33
CA LEU A 1213 21.35 -2.52 -18.61
C LEU A 1213 21.46 -1.19 -17.89
N GLU A 1214 22.50 -1.05 -17.07
CA GLU A 1214 22.81 0.22 -16.42
C GLU A 1214 24.21 0.66 -16.87
N ALA A 1215 24.35 1.95 -17.15
CA ALA A 1215 25.61 2.59 -17.49
C ALA A 1215 25.67 3.95 -16.78
N ALA A 1216 26.71 4.16 -16.00
CA ALA A 1216 27.00 5.39 -15.30
C ALA A 1216 28.39 5.89 -15.67
N ALA A 1217 28.55 7.20 -15.75
CA ALA A 1217 29.83 7.87 -15.92
C ALA A 1217 29.89 9.04 -14.95
N TYR A 1218 31.05 9.23 -14.31
CA TYR A 1218 31.27 10.25 -13.29
C TYR A 1218 32.48 11.09 -13.67
N ASN A 1219 32.48 12.36 -13.28
CA ASN A 1219 33.52 13.34 -13.63
C ASN A 1219 33.86 13.33 -15.14
N LEU A 1220 32.84 13.41 -16.00
CA LEU A 1220 33.01 13.41 -17.46
C LEU A 1220 33.90 14.56 -17.97
N LEU A 1221 33.94 15.65 -17.21
CA LEU A 1221 34.76 16.83 -17.50
C LEU A 1221 36.25 16.59 -17.25
N ASP A 1222 36.64 15.52 -16.55
CA ASP A 1222 38.04 15.23 -16.19
C ASP A 1222 38.63 16.32 -15.29
N GLU A 1223 37.81 16.83 -14.36
CA GLU A 1223 38.26 17.87 -13.45
C GLU A 1223 39.24 17.28 -12.44
N ASP A 1224 40.38 17.95 -12.31
CA ASP A 1224 41.42 17.63 -11.33
C ASP A 1224 41.05 18.31 -10.01
N PHE A 1225 40.84 17.53 -8.95
CA PHE A 1225 40.58 18.05 -7.60
C PHE A 1225 41.34 17.23 -6.56
N GLU A 1226 41.40 17.73 -5.32
CA GLU A 1226 42.03 17.04 -4.19
C GLU A 1226 40.97 16.65 -3.14
N ILE A 1227 41.12 15.46 -2.55
CA ILE A 1227 40.26 14.98 -1.45
C ILE A 1227 40.82 15.43 -0.10
N THR A 1228 42.15 15.41 0.01
CA THR A 1228 42.95 15.91 1.13
C THR A 1228 44.25 16.47 0.54
N PRO A 1229 45.00 17.35 1.23
CA PRO A 1229 46.14 18.02 0.63
C PRO A 1229 47.17 17.05 0.05
N GLY A 1230 47.53 17.24 -1.22
CA GLY A 1230 48.50 16.39 -1.93
C GLY A 1230 47.96 15.04 -2.39
N VAL A 1231 46.66 14.78 -2.21
CA VAL A 1231 45.97 13.56 -2.63
C VAL A 1231 44.92 13.91 -3.69
N PRO A 1232 45.16 13.59 -4.98
CA PRO A 1232 44.21 13.79 -6.05
C PRO A 1232 42.95 12.94 -5.81
N GLY A 1233 41.83 13.48 -6.24
CA GLY A 1233 40.55 12.79 -6.31
C GLY A 1233 40.49 11.79 -7.45
N TRP A 1234 39.31 11.18 -7.59
CA TRP A 1234 39.03 10.24 -8.67
C TRP A 1234 38.87 10.98 -10.01
N GLY A 1235 39.52 10.46 -11.06
CA GLY A 1235 39.35 10.96 -12.43
C GLY A 1235 38.07 10.44 -13.10
N ARG A 1236 38.09 10.30 -14.42
CA ARG A 1236 36.93 9.78 -15.17
C ARG A 1236 36.61 8.35 -14.75
N ALA A 1237 35.41 8.15 -14.22
CA ALA A 1237 34.94 6.83 -13.82
C ALA A 1237 33.73 6.38 -14.64
N PHE A 1238 33.66 5.09 -14.95
CA PHE A 1238 32.58 4.44 -15.66
C PHE A 1238 32.12 3.20 -14.89
N LYS A 1239 30.82 2.97 -14.78
CA LYS A 1239 30.23 1.76 -14.23
C LYS A 1239 29.20 1.22 -15.20
N GLY A 1240 29.25 -0.07 -15.51
CA GLY A 1240 28.32 -0.71 -16.42
C GLY A 1240 27.90 -2.07 -15.90
N THR A 1241 26.60 -2.32 -15.77
CA THR A 1241 26.07 -3.58 -15.25
C THR A 1241 24.99 -4.13 -16.19
N LEU A 1242 24.94 -5.46 -16.29
CA LEU A 1242 23.89 -6.20 -16.96
C LEU A 1242 23.26 -7.14 -15.94
N LYS A 1243 21.98 -6.97 -15.67
CA LYS A 1243 21.17 -7.83 -14.79
C LYS A 1243 20.23 -8.68 -15.61
N ILE A 1244 20.16 -9.98 -15.32
CA ILE A 1244 19.24 -10.94 -15.92
C ILE A 1244 18.31 -11.47 -14.84
N ARG A 1245 17.00 -11.42 -15.08
CA ARG A 1245 15.93 -11.83 -14.16
C ARG A 1245 15.23 -13.09 -14.69
N PHE A 1246 15.01 -14.07 -13.81
CA PHE A 1246 14.47 -15.39 -14.14
C PHE A 1246 13.03 -15.56 -13.69
#